data_AF-A0A948DZH4-F1
#
_entry.id   AF-A0A948DZH4-F1
#
_cell.length_a   1.000
_cell.length_b   1.000
_cell.length_c   1.000
_cell.angle_alpha   90.00
_cell.angle_beta   90.00
_cell.angle_gamma   90.00
#
_symmetry.space_group_name_H-M   'P 1'
#
loop_
_entity.id
_entity.type
_entity.pdbx_description
1 polymer ?
#
loop_
_entity_poly.entity_id
_entity_poly.type
_entity_poly.pdbx_seq_one_letter_code
_entity_poly.pdbx_strand_id
1 'polypeptide(L)'
;MKYLKYILVLLLIAACDNGNDDDTNETPAEWGLITLSDAWPTIVLPESKIFISGEVFPDSSFGTLELNISGNFTDGSGNVRSYTVSDTLTRQQWNQGFWVLSSDITGTADFGSFTAEITVSAVSSKTGLKYQSSTLSKTFQYVTELVPVLNSVQSSGVEYFETPVTLEAENLCITEEECESVIVFDGCFLPEGSSGPCISEGTTISDAQVPVFNVNNVTRSDGKMSFGVDVFGVTPGNFTGEVFIRNYMNPTKFNDSASVSMDIELLGSTLYGALTTASSLGGFIEFEGDGFAPQGDICGTQIRFEGYFHSEKNNADTDIILLFVPEVISSQKVRIIVEENSGFGDYIDLRNDYGSLEGEFFSEVCCGGSCIESSPITESIALDSVKQLIQLDFMDSYVVALSMFGLERLDEEIRMRAVETMDNIYRGINIEIRRNKIQDYALYSRVEIHGADPNGLNLLGYDNTVGKDVGNIRLHDVLGGVNSRTQEDGYPGYGGVFLESYFGFSNHPPQGIFRLEMASDLFDGIFDEFRPDQGGTSVTLEEVTQFIPSMDGSECFLTSPNRRQKMACAVFVLGNMLGGTLAHELGHSFGLAQPDSTTSFHNEGNEELRLMDSGTERPFEERSGLHIQGFERFCRENYDYLRSVLLKRTEVDPISNRPGC
;
A
#
# COMPACT_ATOMS: atom_id res chain seq x y z
N MET A 1 -48.25 39.20 36.11
CA MET A 1 -47.89 37.83 36.55
C MET A 1 -46.38 37.70 36.37
N LYS A 2 -45.59 37.87 37.44
CA LYS A 2 -44.92 36.79 38.21
C LYS A 2 -44.11 35.85 37.28
N TYR A 3 -42.81 36.10 37.08
CA TYR A 3 -41.61 35.74 37.88
C TYR A 3 -41.00 34.38 37.43
N LEU A 4 -39.76 34.41 36.89
CA LEU A 4 -38.49 33.89 37.47
C LEU A 4 -38.39 32.34 37.49
N LYS A 5 -37.31 31.63 37.11
CA LYS A 5 -35.87 31.69 37.47
C LYS A 5 -35.28 30.36 36.87
N TYR A 6 -34.08 30.19 36.28
CA TYR A 6 -32.74 30.64 36.62
C TYR A 6 -31.82 30.66 35.38
N ILE A 7 -30.98 31.69 35.35
CA ILE A 7 -29.71 31.80 34.66
C ILE A 7 -28.63 31.14 35.53
N LEU A 8 -27.63 30.47 34.95
CA LEU A 8 -26.26 30.53 35.46
C LEU A 8 -25.27 30.63 34.30
N VAL A 9 -24.46 31.68 34.38
CA VAL A 9 -23.34 32.10 33.55
C VAL A 9 -22.06 31.53 34.15
N LEU A 10 -21.07 31.14 33.35
CA LEU A 10 -19.68 31.51 33.61
C LEU A 10 -18.82 31.48 32.34
N LEU A 11 -18.25 32.66 32.09
CA LEU A 11 -17.31 33.06 31.06
C LEU A 11 -15.88 33.01 31.64
N LEU A 12 -14.90 32.83 30.73
CA LEU A 12 -13.52 33.32 30.77
C LEU A 12 -12.56 32.75 31.81
N ILE A 13 -11.46 32.15 31.32
CA ILE A 13 -10.11 32.77 31.45
C ILE A 13 -9.34 32.53 30.15
N ALA A 14 -9.12 33.62 29.41
CA ALA A 14 -7.98 33.76 28.52
C ALA A 14 -6.75 34.06 29.39
N ALA A 15 -5.66 33.34 29.19
CA ALA A 15 -4.35 33.71 29.70
C ALA A 15 -3.42 33.90 28.50
N CYS A 16 -3.18 35.16 28.15
CA CYS A 16 -1.95 35.55 27.48
C CYS A 16 -0.84 35.49 28.52
N ASP A 17 0.22 34.72 28.24
CA ASP A 17 1.49 34.87 28.93
C ASP A 17 2.54 35.34 27.93
N ASN A 18 3.15 36.48 28.25
CA ASN A 18 4.29 37.07 27.56
C ASN A 18 5.50 36.77 28.43
N GLY A 19 6.23 35.70 28.09
CA GLY A 19 7.55 35.40 28.63
C GLY A 19 8.58 35.43 27.49
N ASN A 20 9.35 36.51 27.42
CA ASN A 20 10.70 36.45 26.84
C ASN A 20 11.52 35.52 27.75
N ASP A 21 12.14 34.48 27.19
CA ASP A 21 13.49 34.07 27.57
C ASP A 21 14.08 33.12 26.51
N ASP A 22 15.22 33.56 25.99
CA ASP A 22 16.33 32.87 25.33
C ASP A 22 16.09 31.74 24.31
N ASP A 23 16.41 32.10 23.06
CA ASP A 23 16.99 31.25 22.03
C ASP A 23 18.10 30.33 22.58
N THR A 24 17.79 29.07 22.85
CA THR A 24 18.75 27.99 22.64
C THR A 24 18.34 27.23 21.40
N ASN A 25 19.00 27.57 20.28
CA ASN A 25 19.00 26.84 19.02
C ASN A 25 19.44 25.39 19.27
N GLU A 26 18.49 24.51 19.54
CA GLU A 26 18.67 23.07 19.32
C GLU A 26 18.22 22.78 17.89
N THR A 27 19.20 22.55 17.01
CA THR A 27 18.98 22.14 15.63
C THR A 27 18.24 20.79 15.62
N PRO A 28 17.00 20.73 15.11
CA PRO A 28 16.30 19.47 14.90
C PRO A 28 17.14 18.59 13.98
N ALA A 29 17.09 17.26 14.16
CA ALA A 29 17.82 16.30 13.33
C ALA A 29 17.63 16.63 11.84
N GLU A 30 18.70 17.18 11.23
CA GLU A 30 18.65 17.72 9.89
C GLU A 30 18.56 16.58 8.86
N TRP A 31 17.81 16.82 7.79
CA TRP A 31 17.74 15.87 6.68
C TRP A 31 19.12 15.72 6.02
N GLY A 32 19.42 14.51 5.53
CA GLY A 32 20.61 14.28 4.72
C GLY A 32 20.60 15.11 3.43
N LEU A 33 21.75 15.19 2.75
CA LEU A 33 21.84 15.85 1.45
C LEU A 33 20.90 15.18 0.44
N ILE A 34 20.06 15.96 -0.24
CA ILE A 34 19.31 15.48 -1.39
C ILE A 34 20.34 15.17 -2.49
N THR A 35 20.33 13.97 -3.06
CA THR A 35 21.22 13.61 -4.16
C THR A 35 20.39 13.26 -5.38
N LEU A 36 20.82 13.71 -6.56
CA LEU A 36 20.19 13.38 -7.84
C LEU A 36 21.06 12.37 -8.58
N SER A 37 20.44 11.35 -9.17
CA SER A 37 21.13 10.27 -9.87
C SER A 37 20.91 10.29 -11.38
N ASP A 38 19.69 10.52 -11.85
CA ASP A 38 19.38 10.58 -13.29
C ASP A 38 18.08 11.35 -13.60
N ALA A 39 17.85 11.64 -14.89
CA ALA A 39 16.62 12.20 -15.43
C ALA A 39 16.27 11.65 -16.82
N TRP A 40 15.00 11.37 -17.09
CA TRP A 40 14.50 10.74 -18.32
C TRP A 40 13.03 11.10 -18.60
N PRO A 41 12.49 10.86 -19.82
CA PRO A 41 13.14 10.35 -21.03
C PRO A 41 14.10 11.36 -21.68
N THR A 42 15.02 10.90 -22.53
CA THR A 42 15.96 11.78 -23.25
C THR A 42 15.34 12.45 -24.48
N ILE A 43 14.27 11.89 -25.05
CA ILE A 43 13.47 12.53 -26.10
C ILE A 43 12.16 12.96 -25.47
N VAL A 44 11.85 14.25 -25.56
CA VAL A 44 10.70 14.89 -24.91
C VAL A 44 9.83 15.64 -25.94
N LEU A 45 8.53 15.62 -25.67
CA LEU A 45 7.44 16.26 -26.40
C LEU A 45 6.88 17.42 -25.57
N PRO A 46 6.03 18.29 -26.15
CA PRO A 46 5.17 19.14 -25.35
C PRO A 46 4.48 18.33 -24.24
N GLU A 47 4.50 18.85 -23.01
CA GLU A 47 3.82 18.25 -21.85
C GLU A 47 4.38 16.89 -21.39
N SER A 48 5.52 16.43 -21.93
CA SER A 48 6.19 15.24 -21.41
C SER A 48 6.51 15.36 -19.92
N LYS A 49 6.21 14.29 -19.18
CA LYS A 49 6.71 14.10 -17.82
C LYS A 49 8.19 13.71 -17.87
N ILE A 50 9.05 14.56 -17.32
CA ILE A 50 10.46 14.28 -17.08
C ILE A 50 10.58 13.77 -15.66
N PHE A 51 10.91 12.49 -15.54
CA PHE A 51 11.18 11.82 -14.27
C PHE A 51 12.61 12.12 -13.84
N ILE A 52 12.79 12.35 -12.54
CA ILE A 52 14.06 12.62 -11.88
C ILE A 52 14.18 11.65 -10.72
N SER A 53 15.32 10.98 -10.61
CA SER A 53 15.63 10.07 -9.50
C SER A 53 16.74 10.62 -8.60
N GLY A 54 16.75 10.15 -7.35
CA GLY A 54 17.73 10.49 -6.34
C GLY A 54 17.93 9.39 -5.32
N GLU A 55 18.60 9.68 -4.20
CA GLU A 55 18.56 8.78 -3.03
C GLU A 55 17.25 8.94 -2.27
N VAL A 56 16.90 10.14 -1.77
CA VAL A 56 15.66 10.37 -1.02
C VAL A 56 15.07 11.76 -1.33
N PHE A 57 13.76 11.81 -1.54
CA PHE A 57 12.94 13.02 -1.64
C PHE A 57 11.96 13.12 -0.46
N PRO A 58 11.99 14.23 0.30
CA PRO A 58 11.03 14.47 1.37
C PRO A 58 9.58 14.44 0.91
N ASP A 59 8.70 13.98 1.78
CA ASP A 59 7.26 14.03 1.58
C ASP A 59 6.68 15.42 1.89
N SER A 60 5.37 15.56 1.71
CA SER A 60 4.67 16.82 1.97
C SER A 60 4.66 17.23 3.44
N SER A 61 4.91 16.31 4.39
CA SER A 61 5.00 16.66 5.81
C SER A 61 6.26 17.47 6.10
N PHE A 62 7.35 17.20 5.37
CA PHE A 62 8.58 17.96 5.47
C PHE A 62 8.54 19.28 4.73
N GLY A 63 7.88 19.36 3.57
CA GLY A 63 7.75 20.60 2.80
C GLY A 63 7.57 20.35 1.30
N THR A 64 7.39 21.42 0.52
CA THR A 64 7.28 21.32 -0.94
C THR A 64 8.65 21.15 -1.58
N LEU A 65 8.76 20.23 -2.55
CA LEU A 65 9.95 20.07 -3.37
C LEU A 65 9.98 21.13 -4.49
N GLU A 66 10.92 22.05 -4.39
CA GLU A 66 11.22 23.04 -5.43
C GLU A 66 12.23 22.47 -6.42
N LEU A 67 11.88 22.50 -7.70
CA LEU A 67 12.74 22.15 -8.82
C LEU A 67 13.28 23.41 -9.48
N ASN A 68 14.59 23.47 -9.70
CA ASN A 68 15.22 24.55 -10.46
C ASN A 68 15.99 23.94 -11.64
N ILE A 69 15.68 24.42 -12.84
CA ILE A 69 16.25 23.97 -14.10
C ILE A 69 16.81 25.17 -14.84
N SER A 70 18.08 25.11 -15.22
CA SER A 70 18.69 26.13 -16.07
C SER A 70 19.48 25.51 -17.20
N GLY A 71 19.71 26.25 -18.28
CA GLY A 71 20.38 25.65 -19.43
C GLY A 71 20.29 26.46 -20.71
N ASN A 72 20.60 25.79 -21.81
CA ASN A 72 20.51 26.35 -23.17
C ASN A 72 19.68 25.41 -24.04
N PHE A 73 18.71 25.97 -24.75
CA PHE A 73 17.96 25.31 -25.81
C PHE A 73 18.55 25.74 -27.16
N THR A 74 18.85 24.76 -28.03
CA THR A 74 19.27 24.97 -29.41
C THR A 74 18.17 24.48 -30.34
N ASP A 75 17.56 25.38 -31.11
CA ASP A 75 16.52 25.01 -32.06
C ASP A 75 17.09 24.32 -33.32
N GLY A 76 16.19 23.82 -34.17
CA GLY A 76 16.55 23.20 -35.43
C GLY A 76 17.31 24.06 -36.44
N SER A 77 17.30 25.39 -36.27
CA SER A 77 18.06 26.35 -37.08
C SER A 77 19.43 26.68 -36.47
N GLY A 78 19.75 26.11 -35.30
CA GLY A 78 20.98 26.37 -34.55
C GLY A 78 20.93 27.63 -33.69
N ASN A 79 19.75 28.26 -33.50
CA ASN A 79 19.62 29.39 -32.60
C ASN A 79 19.65 28.89 -31.15
N VAL A 80 20.49 29.51 -30.33
CA VAL A 80 20.65 29.16 -28.92
C VAL A 80 19.93 30.18 -28.04
N ARG A 81 19.10 29.70 -27.11
CA ARG A 81 18.41 30.49 -26.09
C ARG A 81 18.67 29.92 -24.72
N SER A 82 19.16 30.74 -23.80
CA SER A 82 19.28 30.37 -22.39
C SER A 82 17.92 30.42 -21.69
N TYR A 83 17.69 29.54 -20.72
CA TYR A 83 16.47 29.51 -19.92
C TYR A 83 16.79 29.24 -18.44
N THR A 84 15.86 29.64 -17.58
CA THR A 84 15.84 29.31 -16.16
C THR A 84 14.39 29.17 -15.74
N VAL A 85 14.04 28.02 -15.20
CA VAL A 85 12.68 27.64 -14.78
C VAL A 85 12.76 27.17 -13.33
N SER A 86 11.82 27.64 -12.52
CA SER A 86 11.60 27.17 -11.16
C SER A 86 10.17 26.65 -11.07
N ASP A 87 9.99 25.42 -10.60
CA ASP A 87 8.70 24.74 -10.53
C ASP A 87 8.64 23.81 -9.32
N THR A 88 7.55 23.06 -9.16
CA THR A 88 7.40 22.02 -8.15
C THR A 88 7.76 20.66 -8.73
N LEU A 89 8.59 19.89 -8.02
CA LEU A 89 8.78 18.47 -8.32
C LEU A 89 7.65 17.68 -7.68
N THR A 90 6.85 16.99 -8.49
CA THR A 90 5.80 16.11 -7.95
C THR A 90 6.44 14.80 -7.52
N ARG A 91 6.48 14.53 -6.21
CA ARG A 91 7.01 13.26 -5.68
C ARG A 91 6.11 12.11 -6.10
N GLN A 92 6.71 11.07 -6.68
CA GLN A 92 6.03 9.83 -7.02
C GLN A 92 6.35 8.74 -6.00
N GLN A 93 7.62 8.65 -5.58
CA GLN A 93 8.11 7.70 -4.59
C GLN A 93 9.20 8.35 -3.73
N TRP A 94 9.68 7.63 -2.72
CA TRP A 94 10.72 8.12 -1.81
C TRP A 94 12.02 8.53 -2.51
N ASN A 95 12.33 7.99 -3.70
CA ASN A 95 13.54 8.30 -4.46
C ASN A 95 13.26 8.80 -5.89
N GLN A 96 12.01 9.14 -6.21
CA GLN A 96 11.59 9.52 -7.56
C GLN A 96 10.50 10.59 -7.55
N GLY A 97 10.63 11.55 -8.46
CA GLY A 97 9.61 12.54 -8.75
C GLY A 97 9.56 12.85 -10.24
N PHE A 98 8.55 13.61 -10.66
CA PHE A 98 8.44 14.06 -12.04
C PHE A 98 8.08 15.54 -12.12
N TRP A 99 8.42 16.11 -13.26
CA TRP A 99 8.09 17.48 -13.66
C TRP A 99 7.57 17.48 -15.10
N VAL A 100 6.62 18.35 -15.40
CA VAL A 100 6.02 18.46 -16.74
C VAL A 100 6.77 19.51 -17.53
N LEU A 101 7.30 19.15 -18.70
CA LEU A 101 8.05 20.06 -19.56
C LEU A 101 7.19 21.27 -19.97
N SER A 102 7.64 22.47 -19.59
CA SER A 102 6.98 23.71 -19.94
C SER A 102 7.50 24.33 -21.25
N SER A 103 6.64 25.10 -21.91
CA SER A 103 6.99 25.87 -23.10
C SER A 103 8.00 27.01 -22.81
N ASP A 104 8.28 27.33 -21.55
CA ASP A 104 9.32 28.30 -21.20
C ASP A 104 10.71 27.84 -21.65
N ILE A 105 10.97 26.52 -21.64
CA ILE A 105 12.24 25.92 -22.11
C ILE A 105 12.30 25.84 -23.63
N THR A 106 11.23 25.43 -24.29
CA THR A 106 11.23 25.08 -25.73
C THR A 106 10.79 26.23 -26.63
N GLY A 107 9.98 27.17 -26.11
CA GLY A 107 9.43 28.29 -26.86
C GLY A 107 8.42 27.82 -27.90
N THR A 108 8.57 28.30 -29.13
CA THR A 108 7.73 27.93 -30.28
C THR A 108 8.50 27.08 -31.30
N ALA A 109 9.59 26.44 -30.90
CA ALA A 109 10.36 25.59 -31.79
C ALA A 109 9.59 24.29 -32.09
N ASP A 110 9.75 23.72 -33.28
CA ASP A 110 9.18 22.40 -33.62
C ASP A 110 10.13 21.24 -33.25
N PHE A 111 11.43 21.52 -33.21
CA PHE A 111 12.46 20.58 -32.78
C PHE A 111 13.72 21.29 -32.29
N GLY A 112 14.50 20.60 -31.45
CA GLY A 112 15.76 21.11 -30.93
C GLY A 112 16.39 20.18 -29.90
N SER A 113 17.37 20.69 -29.17
CA SER A 113 17.98 20.00 -28.03
C SER A 113 18.25 20.99 -26.91
N PHE A 114 18.11 20.57 -25.66
CA PHE A 114 18.52 21.38 -24.52
C PHE A 114 19.38 20.61 -23.52
N THR A 115 20.40 21.29 -23.00
CA THR A 115 21.17 20.81 -21.85
C THR A 115 20.64 21.50 -20.60
N ALA A 116 20.18 20.71 -19.64
CA ALA A 116 19.61 21.14 -18.37
C ALA A 116 20.55 20.84 -17.21
N GLU A 117 20.81 21.86 -16.40
CA GLU A 117 21.36 21.78 -15.05
C GLU A 117 20.18 21.77 -14.07
N ILE A 118 19.93 20.63 -13.44
CA ILE A 118 18.79 20.34 -12.57
C ILE A 118 19.25 20.35 -11.12
N THR A 119 18.53 21.07 -10.26
CA THR A 119 18.66 20.98 -8.80
C THR A 119 17.28 20.89 -8.16
N VAL A 120 17.19 20.09 -7.10
CA VAL A 120 15.98 19.96 -6.27
C VAL A 120 16.28 20.52 -4.90
N SER A 121 15.33 21.25 -4.32
CA SER A 121 15.44 21.73 -2.95
C SER A 121 14.14 21.56 -2.18
N ALA A 122 14.24 21.44 -0.86
CA ALA A 122 13.10 21.41 0.04
C ALA A 122 13.35 22.39 1.18
N VAL A 123 12.30 23.09 1.62
CA VAL A 123 12.34 23.91 2.83
C VAL A 123 11.58 23.17 3.92
N SER A 124 12.25 22.90 5.04
CA SER A 124 11.61 22.23 6.17
C SER A 124 10.45 23.08 6.71
N SER A 125 9.26 22.49 6.76
CA SER A 125 8.05 23.05 7.37
C SER A 125 8.22 23.29 8.87
N LYS A 126 9.09 22.50 9.51
CA LYS A 126 9.40 22.61 10.95
C LYS A 126 10.49 23.64 11.25
N THR A 127 11.60 23.61 10.51
CA THR A 127 12.80 24.41 10.86
C THR A 127 13.02 25.63 9.97
N GLY A 128 12.37 25.69 8.81
CA GLY A 128 12.64 26.69 7.78
C GLY A 128 13.99 26.52 7.06
N LEU A 129 14.79 25.49 7.38
CA LEU A 129 16.06 25.23 6.71
C LEU A 129 15.83 24.74 5.28
N LYS A 130 16.64 25.24 4.35
CA LYS A 130 16.62 24.85 2.94
C LYS A 130 17.69 23.79 2.67
N TYR A 131 17.25 22.64 2.18
CA TYR A 131 18.07 21.53 1.72
C TYR A 131 18.11 21.57 0.21
N GLN A 132 19.28 21.47 -0.40
CA GLN A 132 19.44 21.54 -1.85
C GLN A 132 20.33 20.39 -2.33
N SER A 133 19.99 19.86 -3.51
CA SER A 133 20.73 18.79 -4.11
C SER A 133 22.02 19.24 -4.80
N SER A 134 22.88 18.27 -5.11
CA SER A 134 23.88 18.47 -6.17
C SER A 134 23.21 18.74 -7.52
N THR A 135 23.94 19.41 -8.43
CA THR A 135 23.48 19.67 -9.79
C THR A 135 23.61 18.42 -10.66
N LEU A 136 22.50 18.00 -11.26
CA LEU A 136 22.46 16.97 -12.30
C LEU A 136 22.46 17.64 -13.68
N SER A 137 23.46 17.32 -14.51
CA SER A 137 23.53 17.80 -15.89
C SER A 137 23.03 16.74 -16.86
N LYS A 138 21.95 17.03 -17.61
CA LYS A 138 21.35 16.10 -18.59
C LYS A 138 21.05 16.82 -19.90
N THR A 139 21.17 16.11 -21.02
CA THR A 139 20.77 16.63 -22.34
C THR A 139 19.53 15.91 -22.84
N PHE A 140 18.59 16.68 -23.37
CA PHE A 140 17.32 16.25 -23.89
C PHE A 140 17.18 16.68 -25.36
N GLN A 141 16.54 15.84 -26.16
CA GLN A 141 16.09 16.15 -27.51
C GLN A 141 14.61 16.50 -27.45
N TYR A 142 14.23 17.63 -28.04
CA TYR A 142 12.85 18.08 -28.12
C TYR A 142 12.30 17.89 -29.53
N VAL A 143 11.10 17.32 -29.63
CA VAL A 143 10.35 17.12 -30.87
C VAL A 143 8.87 17.39 -30.62
N THR A 144 8.15 17.92 -31.60
CA THR A 144 6.68 18.07 -31.52
C THR A 144 5.91 16.88 -32.07
N GLU A 145 6.61 15.95 -32.72
CA GLU A 145 6.02 14.77 -33.34
C GLU A 145 6.99 13.58 -33.23
N LEU A 146 6.43 12.41 -32.98
CA LEU A 146 7.14 11.14 -33.08
C LEU A 146 6.66 10.38 -34.32
N VAL A 147 7.59 10.03 -35.19
CA VAL A 147 7.34 9.05 -36.25
C VAL A 147 7.77 7.69 -35.72
N PRO A 148 6.82 6.78 -35.43
CA PRO A 148 7.17 5.46 -34.90
C PRO A 148 7.94 4.65 -35.94
N VAL A 149 8.78 3.74 -35.46
CA VAL A 149 9.40 2.71 -36.30
C VAL A 149 9.04 1.36 -35.68
N LEU A 150 8.44 0.47 -36.48
CA LEU A 150 8.23 -0.92 -36.10
C LEU A 150 9.27 -1.76 -36.84
N ASN A 151 10.22 -2.32 -36.09
CA ASN A 151 11.25 -3.21 -36.66
C ASN A 151 10.72 -4.64 -36.77
N SER A 152 10.09 -5.13 -35.70
CA SER A 152 9.53 -6.47 -35.65
C SER A 152 8.51 -6.65 -34.52
N VAL A 153 7.61 -7.62 -34.67
CA VAL A 153 6.76 -8.14 -33.60
C VAL A 153 7.36 -9.46 -33.13
N GLN A 154 7.75 -9.55 -31.87
CA GLN A 154 8.45 -10.71 -31.32
C GLN A 154 7.47 -11.83 -30.95
N SER A 155 6.82 -12.40 -31.96
CA SER A 155 5.91 -13.54 -31.81
C SER A 155 6.60 -14.87 -32.12
N SER A 156 6.13 -15.94 -31.48
CA SER A 156 6.53 -17.32 -31.78
C SER A 156 5.81 -17.92 -33.01
N GLY A 157 4.82 -17.20 -33.57
CA GLY A 157 3.94 -17.67 -34.64
C GLY A 157 2.65 -18.35 -34.14
N VAL A 158 2.61 -18.71 -32.85
CA VAL A 158 1.41 -19.18 -32.14
C VAL A 158 1.31 -18.39 -30.85
N GLU A 159 0.19 -17.72 -30.61
CA GLU A 159 -0.02 -16.92 -29.40
C GLU A 159 -1.41 -17.18 -28.83
N TYR A 160 -1.56 -16.95 -27.54
CA TYR A 160 -2.88 -16.88 -26.92
C TYR A 160 -3.42 -15.46 -27.02
N PHE A 161 -4.74 -15.32 -27.06
CA PHE A 161 -5.37 -14.00 -26.90
C PHE A 161 -4.89 -13.32 -25.61
N GLU A 162 -4.88 -12.00 -25.61
CA GLU A 162 -4.52 -11.16 -24.44
C GLU A 162 -3.08 -11.30 -23.93
N THR A 163 -2.33 -12.32 -24.39
CA THR A 163 -0.93 -12.53 -23.98
C THR A 163 -0.03 -11.44 -24.55
N PRO A 164 0.71 -10.70 -23.68
CA PRO A 164 1.55 -9.61 -24.15
C PRO A 164 2.70 -10.10 -25.03
N VAL A 165 2.78 -9.55 -26.23
CA VAL A 165 3.87 -9.72 -27.17
C VAL A 165 4.72 -8.46 -27.19
N THR A 166 6.04 -8.66 -27.20
CA THR A 166 7.00 -7.55 -27.22
C THR A 166 7.18 -7.02 -28.63
N LEU A 167 7.26 -5.71 -28.75
CA LEU A 167 7.53 -5.00 -30.00
C LEU A 167 8.98 -4.51 -29.98
N GLU A 168 9.72 -4.79 -31.04
CA GLU A 168 10.97 -4.08 -31.30
C GLU A 168 10.62 -2.84 -32.11
N ALA A 169 10.58 -1.70 -31.43
CA ALA A 169 10.14 -0.44 -32.00
C ALA A 169 11.05 0.73 -31.59
N GLU A 170 10.83 1.89 -32.20
CA GLU A 170 11.44 3.15 -31.79
C GLU A 170 10.39 4.27 -31.81
N ASN A 171 10.68 5.34 -31.08
CA ASN A 171 9.84 6.54 -30.99
C ASN A 171 8.41 6.25 -30.50
N LEU A 172 8.24 5.31 -29.57
CA LEU A 172 6.96 5.10 -28.89
C LEU A 172 6.64 6.26 -27.93
N CYS A 173 5.35 6.44 -27.67
CA CYS A 173 4.85 7.26 -26.58
C CYS A 173 5.17 6.61 -25.23
N ILE A 174 5.46 7.46 -24.23
CA ILE A 174 5.78 7.02 -22.87
C ILE A 174 4.58 7.19 -21.95
N THR A 175 3.80 8.28 -22.12
CA THR A 175 2.56 8.48 -21.38
C THR A 175 1.46 8.97 -22.30
N GLU A 176 0.21 8.63 -22.00
CA GLU A 176 -0.96 9.05 -22.77
C GLU A 176 -1.14 10.58 -22.80
N GLU A 177 -0.53 11.31 -21.85
CA GLU A 177 -0.59 12.77 -21.84
C GLU A 177 0.28 13.42 -22.92
N GLU A 178 1.40 12.81 -23.32
CA GLU A 178 2.25 13.35 -24.39
C GLU A 178 1.81 12.88 -25.80
N CYS A 179 1.38 11.63 -25.91
CA CYS A 179 0.83 11.01 -27.11
C CYS A 179 0.33 9.58 -26.82
N GLU A 180 -0.41 8.98 -27.75
CA GLU A 180 -0.87 7.59 -27.64
C GLU A 180 -0.25 6.74 -28.75
N SER A 181 0.39 5.62 -28.39
CA SER A 181 0.88 4.62 -29.36
C SER A 181 -0.12 3.47 -29.45
N VAL A 182 -0.54 3.14 -30.66
CA VAL A 182 -1.33 1.94 -30.95
C VAL A 182 -0.66 1.12 -32.04
N ILE A 183 -0.88 -0.19 -32.03
CA ILE A 183 -0.59 -1.06 -33.17
C ILE A 183 -1.88 -1.23 -33.97
N VAL A 184 -1.78 -1.10 -35.28
CA VAL A 184 -2.88 -1.18 -36.23
C VAL A 184 -2.76 -2.47 -37.01
N PHE A 185 -3.88 -3.19 -37.13
CA PHE A 185 -3.99 -4.44 -37.86
C PHE A 185 -4.84 -4.26 -39.12
N ASP A 186 -4.31 -4.70 -40.26
CA ASP A 186 -5.01 -4.80 -41.54
C ASP A 186 -4.80 -6.20 -42.12
N GLY A 187 -5.87 -6.97 -42.30
CA GLY A 187 -5.72 -8.33 -42.81
C GLY A 187 -6.97 -9.18 -42.72
N CYS A 188 -6.74 -10.48 -42.56
CA CYS A 188 -7.79 -11.47 -42.45
C CYS A 188 -7.60 -12.34 -41.22
N PHE A 189 -8.66 -12.52 -40.44
CA PHE A 189 -8.73 -13.56 -39.43
C PHE A 189 -9.63 -14.72 -39.91
N LEU A 190 -9.10 -15.93 -39.97
CA LEU A 190 -9.82 -17.16 -40.32
C LEU A 190 -9.96 -18.04 -39.08
N PRO A 191 -11.19 -18.31 -38.59
CA PRO A 191 -11.40 -19.22 -37.47
C PRO A 191 -10.85 -20.62 -37.74
N GLU A 192 -10.44 -21.32 -36.69
CA GLU A 192 -9.90 -22.67 -36.76
C GLU A 192 -10.84 -23.61 -37.54
N GLY A 193 -10.25 -24.46 -38.39
CA GLY A 193 -11.01 -25.39 -39.25
C GLY A 193 -11.63 -24.75 -40.49
N SER A 194 -11.59 -23.42 -40.63
CA SER A 194 -12.05 -22.72 -41.83
C SER A 194 -10.97 -22.72 -42.91
N SER A 195 -11.36 -22.88 -44.17
CA SER A 195 -10.45 -22.75 -45.30
C SER A 195 -11.19 -22.12 -46.49
N GLY A 196 -10.69 -20.98 -46.97
CA GLY A 196 -11.33 -20.27 -48.07
C GLY A 196 -11.03 -18.76 -48.08
N PRO A 197 -11.68 -18.00 -48.96
CA PRO A 197 -11.51 -16.55 -49.04
C PRO A 197 -11.99 -15.85 -47.76
N CYS A 198 -11.25 -14.85 -47.30
CA CYS A 198 -11.58 -14.10 -46.07
C CYS A 198 -13.01 -13.57 -46.02
N ILE A 199 -13.50 -13.06 -47.16
CA ILE A 199 -14.81 -12.40 -47.26
C ILE A 199 -15.97 -13.38 -46.97
N SER A 200 -15.77 -14.68 -47.18
CA SER A 200 -16.81 -15.70 -46.98
C SER A 200 -16.59 -16.57 -45.76
N GLU A 201 -15.35 -16.85 -45.39
CA GLU A 201 -14.99 -17.83 -44.35
C GLU A 201 -14.27 -17.20 -43.15
N GLY A 202 -14.09 -15.88 -43.12
CA GLY A 202 -13.36 -15.18 -42.07
C GLY A 202 -13.88 -13.77 -41.77
N THR A 203 -13.10 -13.06 -40.97
CA THR A 203 -13.33 -11.66 -40.59
C THR A 203 -12.26 -10.81 -41.23
N THR A 204 -12.66 -9.87 -42.09
CA THR A 204 -11.74 -8.85 -42.61
C THR A 204 -11.48 -7.85 -41.49
N ILE A 205 -10.22 -7.70 -41.11
CA ILE A 205 -9.77 -6.74 -40.11
C ILE A 205 -9.22 -5.53 -40.87
N SER A 206 -9.73 -4.35 -40.60
CA SER A 206 -9.27 -3.12 -41.23
C SER A 206 -9.17 -1.99 -40.22
N ASP A 207 -8.00 -1.38 -40.16
CA ASP A 207 -7.63 -0.29 -39.24
C ASP A 207 -8.03 -0.59 -37.78
N ALA A 208 -7.91 -1.85 -37.36
CA ALA A 208 -8.21 -2.25 -35.99
C ALA A 208 -7.03 -1.90 -35.08
N GLN A 209 -7.30 -1.21 -33.98
CA GLN A 209 -6.26 -0.58 -33.16
C GLN A 209 -6.20 -1.23 -31.79
N VAL A 210 -4.99 -1.57 -31.36
CA VAL A 210 -4.71 -2.08 -30.03
C VAL A 210 -3.68 -1.19 -29.35
N PRO A 211 -3.89 -0.80 -28.08
CA PRO A 211 -2.91 -0.01 -27.33
C PRO A 211 -1.53 -0.66 -27.27
N VAL A 212 -0.48 0.15 -27.40
CA VAL A 212 0.91 -0.24 -27.16
C VAL A 212 1.37 0.43 -25.87
N PHE A 213 1.74 -0.39 -24.88
CA PHE A 213 2.21 0.11 -23.59
C PHE A 213 3.73 0.04 -23.51
N ASN A 214 4.33 1.08 -22.95
CA ASN A 214 5.74 1.10 -22.64
C ASN A 214 6.00 0.37 -21.32
N VAL A 215 6.95 -0.58 -21.31
CA VAL A 215 7.16 -1.44 -20.14
C VAL A 215 7.77 -0.68 -18.96
N ASN A 216 8.69 0.23 -19.24
CA ASN A 216 9.53 0.86 -18.22
C ASN A 216 9.26 2.37 -18.08
N ASN A 217 8.49 2.98 -18.97
CA ASN A 217 8.27 4.42 -19.07
C ASN A 217 9.59 5.24 -19.07
N VAL A 218 10.69 4.63 -19.51
CA VAL A 218 12.04 5.24 -19.53
C VAL A 218 12.54 5.45 -20.96
N THR A 219 12.41 4.41 -21.78
CA THR A 219 12.90 4.38 -23.17
C THR A 219 11.72 4.56 -24.13
N ARG A 220 11.98 4.90 -25.39
CA ARG A 220 10.96 4.94 -26.45
C ARG A 220 11.03 3.73 -27.39
N SER A 221 11.66 2.63 -26.94
CA SER A 221 11.93 1.45 -27.76
C SER A 221 11.19 0.18 -27.32
N ASP A 222 10.73 0.14 -26.08
CA ASP A 222 10.28 -1.10 -25.45
C ASP A 222 8.75 -1.09 -25.32
N GLY A 223 8.06 -1.58 -26.36
CA GLY A 223 6.61 -1.67 -26.41
C GLY A 223 6.10 -3.08 -26.15
N LYS A 224 4.91 -3.19 -25.55
CA LYS A 224 4.12 -4.42 -25.50
C LYS A 224 2.71 -4.17 -26.00
N MET A 225 2.15 -5.16 -26.67
CA MET A 225 0.75 -5.20 -27.08
C MET A 225 0.21 -6.61 -26.89
N SER A 226 -1.11 -6.76 -26.90
CA SER A 226 -1.76 -8.07 -26.79
C SER A 226 -2.75 -8.27 -27.93
N PHE A 227 -2.95 -9.51 -28.39
CA PHE A 227 -3.98 -9.80 -29.37
C PHE A 227 -5.36 -9.78 -28.69
N GLY A 228 -6.02 -8.61 -28.75
CA GLY A 228 -7.25 -8.35 -28.01
C GLY A 228 -8.44 -9.15 -28.53
N VAL A 229 -9.19 -9.78 -27.65
CA VAL A 229 -10.44 -10.50 -28.01
C VAL A 229 -11.51 -9.57 -28.58
N ASP A 230 -11.44 -8.27 -28.30
CA ASP A 230 -12.32 -7.25 -28.89
C ASP A 230 -12.11 -7.08 -30.42
N VAL A 231 -10.90 -7.38 -30.91
CA VAL A 231 -10.54 -7.25 -32.34
C VAL A 231 -10.75 -8.57 -33.07
N PHE A 232 -10.29 -9.67 -32.48
CA PHE A 232 -10.22 -10.97 -33.15
C PHE A 232 -11.37 -11.92 -32.78
N GLY A 233 -12.15 -11.58 -31.75
CA GLY A 233 -13.11 -12.50 -31.12
C GLY A 233 -12.41 -13.52 -30.20
N VAL A 234 -13.19 -14.48 -29.71
CA VAL A 234 -12.71 -15.51 -28.75
C VAL A 234 -12.44 -16.87 -29.39
N THR A 235 -12.82 -17.05 -30.65
CA THR A 235 -12.63 -18.32 -31.36
C THR A 235 -11.18 -18.43 -31.84
N PRO A 236 -10.47 -19.54 -31.58
CA PRO A 236 -9.14 -19.77 -32.13
C PRO A 236 -9.12 -19.66 -33.66
N GLY A 237 -7.97 -19.30 -34.25
CA GLY A 237 -7.87 -19.12 -35.69
C GLY A 237 -6.51 -18.59 -36.14
N ASN A 238 -6.41 -18.19 -37.41
CA ASN A 238 -5.19 -17.63 -37.98
C ASN A 238 -5.43 -16.20 -38.46
N PHE A 239 -4.56 -15.27 -38.05
CA PHE A 239 -4.49 -13.95 -38.63
C PHE A 239 -3.34 -13.88 -39.65
N THR A 240 -3.66 -13.46 -40.87
CA THR A 240 -2.67 -13.15 -41.91
C THR A 240 -2.91 -11.74 -42.45
N GLY A 241 -1.90 -10.89 -42.39
CA GLY A 241 -2.04 -9.48 -42.76
C GLY A 241 -0.77 -8.66 -42.60
N GLU A 242 -0.97 -7.37 -42.40
CA GLU A 242 0.05 -6.38 -42.14
C GLU A 242 -0.26 -5.65 -40.82
N VAL A 243 0.81 -5.27 -40.12
CA VAL A 243 0.72 -4.47 -38.90
C VAL A 243 1.66 -3.28 -38.96
N PHE A 244 1.26 -2.17 -38.36
CA PHE A 244 2.11 -0.99 -38.20
C PHE A 244 1.76 -0.26 -36.90
N ILE A 245 2.71 0.46 -36.34
CA ILE A 245 2.46 1.36 -35.20
C ILE A 245 1.98 2.71 -35.72
N ARG A 246 0.97 3.26 -35.04
CA ARG A 246 0.47 4.62 -35.19
C ARG A 246 0.65 5.38 -33.87
N ASN A 247 1.29 6.53 -33.92
CA ASN A 247 1.36 7.45 -32.79
C ASN A 247 0.40 8.61 -32.99
N TYR A 248 -0.60 8.77 -32.12
CA TYR A 248 -1.48 9.93 -32.07
C TYR A 248 -0.86 11.03 -31.21
N MET A 249 -0.48 12.14 -31.84
CA MET A 249 -0.12 13.38 -31.12
C MET A 249 -1.38 14.07 -30.56
N ASN A 250 -2.51 13.85 -31.23
CA ASN A 250 -3.86 14.16 -30.78
C ASN A 250 -4.85 13.32 -31.63
N PRO A 251 -6.16 13.30 -31.31
CA PRO A 251 -7.13 12.44 -32.01
C PRO A 251 -7.25 12.63 -33.53
N THR A 252 -6.68 13.71 -34.09
CA THR A 252 -6.73 14.00 -35.54
C THR A 252 -5.36 14.04 -36.21
N LYS A 253 -4.26 13.98 -35.45
CA LYS A 253 -2.89 14.11 -35.93
C LYS A 253 -2.08 12.92 -35.47
N PHE A 254 -1.64 12.11 -36.43
CA PHE A 254 -0.88 10.91 -36.16
C PHE A 254 0.22 10.69 -37.19
N ASN A 255 1.19 9.85 -36.83
CA ASN A 255 2.23 9.35 -37.72
C ASN A 255 2.23 7.83 -37.68
N ASP A 256 2.33 7.22 -38.87
CA ASP A 256 2.39 5.77 -39.04
C ASP A 256 3.84 5.34 -39.33
N SER A 257 4.19 4.18 -38.80
CA SER A 257 5.40 3.44 -39.19
C SER A 257 5.19 2.70 -40.51
N ALA A 258 6.26 2.09 -41.04
CA ALA A 258 6.12 1.15 -42.15
C ALA A 258 5.45 -0.15 -41.69
N SER A 259 4.64 -0.75 -42.57
CA SER A 259 3.99 -2.03 -42.29
C SER A 259 4.97 -3.21 -42.27
N VAL A 260 4.71 -4.16 -41.38
CA VAL A 260 5.37 -5.46 -41.28
C VAL A 260 4.33 -6.55 -41.53
N SER A 261 4.64 -7.51 -42.40
CA SER A 261 3.75 -8.66 -42.61
C SER A 261 3.71 -9.56 -41.37
N MET A 262 2.52 -10.06 -41.06
CA MET A 262 2.26 -10.94 -39.92
C MET A 262 1.42 -12.13 -40.36
N ASP A 263 1.81 -13.31 -39.86
CA ASP A 263 1.07 -14.55 -40.00
C ASP A 263 1.16 -15.29 -38.67
N ILE A 264 0.03 -15.48 -38.00
CA ILE A 264 0.00 -15.92 -36.61
C ILE A 264 -1.24 -16.77 -36.33
N GLU A 265 -1.04 -17.85 -35.59
CA GLU A 265 -2.11 -18.67 -35.03
C GLU A 265 -2.48 -18.11 -33.64
N LEU A 266 -3.75 -17.82 -33.42
CA LEU A 266 -4.30 -17.36 -32.16
C LEU A 266 -5.09 -18.48 -31.48
N LEU A 267 -4.72 -18.79 -30.26
CA LEU A 267 -5.34 -19.80 -29.41
C LEU A 267 -6.31 -19.16 -28.41
N GLY A 268 -7.36 -19.90 -28.08
CA GLY A 268 -8.38 -19.52 -27.10
C GLY A 268 -7.94 -19.73 -25.65
N SER A 269 -8.79 -19.30 -24.71
CA SER A 269 -8.55 -19.44 -23.27
C SER A 269 -8.26 -20.89 -22.87
N THR A 270 -7.22 -21.08 -22.08
CA THR A 270 -6.86 -22.37 -21.48
C THR A 270 -6.58 -22.19 -19.99
N LEU A 271 -7.08 -23.13 -19.19
CA LEU A 271 -6.86 -23.20 -17.76
C LEU A 271 -5.90 -24.36 -17.46
N TYR A 272 -4.81 -24.12 -16.74
CA TYR A 272 -3.78 -25.14 -16.47
C TYR A 272 -3.86 -25.72 -15.07
N GLY A 273 -4.21 -24.89 -14.08
CA GLY A 273 -4.22 -25.32 -12.68
C GLY A 273 -4.64 -24.22 -11.70
N ALA A 274 -4.93 -24.62 -10.47
CA ALA A 274 -4.99 -23.71 -9.34
C ALA A 274 -3.59 -23.51 -8.73
N LEU A 275 -3.20 -22.26 -8.50
CA LEU A 275 -1.98 -21.90 -7.76
C LEU A 275 -2.19 -21.93 -6.25
N THR A 276 -3.44 -21.75 -5.82
CA THR A 276 -3.85 -21.76 -4.41
C THR A 276 -4.32 -23.14 -3.99
N THR A 277 -3.70 -23.73 -2.96
CA THR A 277 -4.15 -24.99 -2.34
C THR A 277 -5.06 -24.78 -1.13
N ALA A 278 -5.01 -23.60 -0.51
CA ALA A 278 -5.82 -23.24 0.65
C ALA A 278 -6.08 -21.73 0.69
N SER A 279 -7.28 -21.32 1.06
CA SER A 279 -7.68 -19.92 1.26
C SER A 279 -8.69 -19.82 2.40
N SER A 280 -9.03 -18.61 2.84
CA SER A 280 -10.11 -18.37 3.79
C SER A 280 -10.84 -17.08 3.45
N LEU A 281 -11.86 -16.72 4.23
CA LEU A 281 -12.66 -15.51 3.99
C LEU A 281 -11.76 -14.26 3.85
N GLY A 282 -11.85 -13.61 2.69
CA GLY A 282 -11.04 -12.45 2.27
C GLY A 282 -9.79 -12.78 1.48
N GLY A 283 -9.41 -14.06 1.37
CA GLY A 283 -8.26 -14.53 0.60
C GLY A 283 -8.57 -14.77 -0.87
N PHE A 284 -7.53 -15.07 -1.65
CA PHE A 284 -7.65 -15.35 -3.07
C PHE A 284 -7.56 -16.84 -3.38
N ILE A 285 -8.38 -17.30 -4.32
CA ILE A 285 -8.11 -18.52 -5.10
C ILE A 285 -7.55 -18.08 -6.44
N GLU A 286 -6.29 -18.40 -6.70
CA GLU A 286 -5.58 -17.98 -7.92
C GLU A 286 -5.47 -19.15 -8.89
N PHE A 287 -5.65 -18.86 -10.18
CA PHE A 287 -5.50 -19.82 -11.26
C PHE A 287 -4.46 -19.35 -12.27
N GLU A 288 -3.77 -20.31 -12.86
CA GLU A 288 -2.88 -20.10 -13.99
C GLU A 288 -3.47 -20.66 -15.29
N GLY A 289 -3.18 -19.99 -16.39
CA GLY A 289 -3.70 -20.30 -17.70
C GLY A 289 -3.07 -19.42 -18.77
N ASP A 290 -3.76 -19.30 -19.90
CA ASP A 290 -3.48 -18.34 -20.96
C ASP A 290 -4.80 -17.91 -21.60
N GLY A 291 -4.84 -16.74 -22.26
CA GLY A 291 -6.04 -16.31 -22.98
C GLY A 291 -7.13 -15.65 -22.14
N PHE A 292 -6.85 -15.29 -20.89
CA PHE A 292 -7.84 -14.62 -20.04
C PHE A 292 -8.08 -13.17 -20.47
N ALA A 293 -9.34 -12.84 -20.79
CA ALA A 293 -9.77 -11.48 -21.11
C ALA A 293 -10.19 -10.69 -19.87
N PRO A 294 -9.68 -9.45 -19.68
CA PRO A 294 -10.12 -8.59 -18.59
C PRO A 294 -11.61 -8.26 -18.71
N GLN A 295 -12.23 -7.92 -17.58
CA GLN A 295 -13.64 -7.53 -17.57
C GLN A 295 -13.82 -6.20 -18.31
N GLY A 296 -14.66 -6.20 -19.35
CA GLY A 296 -15.05 -5.04 -20.13
C GLY A 296 -16.56 -5.02 -20.41
N ASP A 297 -17.01 -4.03 -21.18
CA ASP A 297 -18.44 -3.85 -21.47
C ASP A 297 -19.03 -4.99 -22.32
N ILE A 298 -18.19 -5.62 -23.16
CA ILE A 298 -18.61 -6.64 -24.13
C ILE A 298 -17.89 -7.99 -23.95
N CYS A 299 -16.78 -7.99 -23.22
CA CYS A 299 -15.87 -9.12 -23.06
C CYS A 299 -15.54 -9.38 -21.59
N GLY A 300 -15.26 -10.63 -21.24
CA GLY A 300 -14.79 -10.97 -19.90
C GLY A 300 -14.53 -12.45 -19.69
N THR A 301 -13.65 -12.75 -18.73
CA THR A 301 -13.39 -14.11 -18.26
C THR A 301 -14.35 -14.46 -17.12
N GLN A 302 -14.81 -15.70 -17.08
CA GLN A 302 -15.53 -16.29 -15.96
C GLN A 302 -14.85 -17.59 -15.56
N ILE A 303 -14.92 -17.93 -14.28
CA ILE A 303 -14.50 -19.23 -13.77
C ILE A 303 -15.74 -19.96 -13.27
N ARG A 304 -16.01 -21.15 -13.81
CA ARG A 304 -17.10 -22.02 -13.36
C ARG A 304 -16.52 -23.18 -12.57
N PHE A 305 -17.14 -23.49 -11.44
CA PHE A 305 -16.83 -24.66 -10.62
C PHE A 305 -18.02 -25.60 -10.56
N GLU A 306 -17.77 -26.90 -10.72
CA GLU A 306 -18.76 -27.96 -10.53
C GLU A 306 -18.18 -29.05 -9.63
N GLY A 307 -18.83 -29.32 -8.49
CA GLY A 307 -18.34 -30.31 -7.55
C GLY A 307 -19.12 -30.28 -6.23
N TYR A 308 -18.41 -30.54 -5.13
CA TYR A 308 -18.97 -30.43 -3.79
C TYR A 308 -18.03 -29.70 -2.84
N PHE A 309 -18.61 -29.16 -1.77
CA PHE A 309 -17.89 -28.74 -0.58
C PHE A 309 -18.03 -29.80 0.50
N HIS A 310 -16.90 -30.33 0.97
CA HIS A 310 -16.84 -31.22 2.14
C HIS A 310 -16.63 -30.39 3.41
N SER A 311 -17.68 -30.20 4.22
CA SER A 311 -17.58 -29.53 5.52
C SER A 311 -16.90 -30.44 6.53
N GLU A 312 -15.75 -30.01 7.07
CA GLU A 312 -15.09 -30.71 8.17
C GLU A 312 -15.82 -30.52 9.50
N LYS A 313 -16.51 -29.38 9.68
CA LYS A 313 -17.26 -29.07 10.90
C LYS A 313 -18.47 -29.98 11.06
N ASN A 314 -19.23 -30.18 9.98
CA ASN A 314 -20.46 -30.96 9.99
C ASN A 314 -20.25 -32.39 9.46
N ASN A 315 -19.07 -32.67 8.89
CA ASN A 315 -18.73 -33.94 8.23
C ASN A 315 -19.79 -34.33 7.19
N ALA A 316 -20.04 -33.42 6.25
CA ALA A 316 -21.09 -33.55 5.24
C ALA A 316 -20.67 -32.90 3.91
N ASP A 317 -21.12 -33.50 2.81
CA ASP A 317 -20.88 -33.00 1.46
C ASP A 317 -22.10 -32.18 0.98
N THR A 318 -21.82 -31.06 0.33
CA THR A 318 -22.84 -30.21 -0.32
C THR A 318 -22.47 -30.04 -1.77
N ASP A 319 -23.31 -30.51 -2.70
CA ASP A 319 -23.13 -30.27 -4.13
C ASP A 319 -23.25 -28.76 -4.42
N ILE A 320 -22.28 -28.21 -5.13
CA ILE A 320 -22.25 -26.78 -5.47
C ILE A 320 -21.87 -26.60 -6.94
N ILE A 321 -22.51 -25.63 -7.57
CA ILE A 321 -22.15 -25.12 -8.89
C ILE A 321 -21.98 -23.62 -8.71
N LEU A 322 -20.77 -23.14 -8.96
CA LEU A 322 -20.42 -21.74 -8.73
C LEU A 322 -19.96 -21.13 -10.04
N LEU A 323 -20.34 -19.87 -10.25
CA LEU A 323 -19.87 -19.06 -11.37
C LEU A 323 -19.27 -17.79 -10.80
N PHE A 324 -18.02 -17.55 -11.12
CA PHE A 324 -17.24 -16.44 -10.61
C PHE A 324 -16.85 -15.49 -11.73
N VAL A 325 -16.89 -14.19 -11.42
CA VAL A 325 -16.30 -13.14 -12.23
C VAL A 325 -14.95 -12.81 -11.56
N PRO A 326 -13.84 -13.42 -12.00
CA PRO A 326 -12.55 -13.19 -11.37
C PRO A 326 -12.00 -11.80 -11.70
N GLU A 327 -11.04 -11.36 -10.87
CA GLU A 327 -10.11 -10.32 -11.24
C GLU A 327 -9.03 -10.91 -12.17
N VAL A 328 -8.85 -10.32 -13.34
CA VAL A 328 -7.81 -10.72 -14.30
C VAL A 328 -6.55 -9.91 -14.02
N ILE A 329 -5.55 -10.58 -13.46
CA ILE A 329 -4.26 -9.95 -13.11
C ILE A 329 -3.37 -9.83 -14.35
N SER A 330 -3.48 -10.83 -15.23
CA SER A 330 -2.86 -10.86 -16.55
C SER A 330 -3.61 -11.87 -17.41
N SER A 331 -3.29 -11.95 -18.70
CA SER A 331 -3.83 -13.00 -19.58
C SER A 331 -3.52 -14.42 -19.12
N GLN A 332 -2.57 -14.58 -18.18
CA GLN A 332 -2.10 -15.87 -17.68
C GLN A 332 -2.51 -16.14 -16.23
N LYS A 333 -3.09 -15.16 -15.55
CA LYS A 333 -3.41 -15.27 -14.13
C LYS A 333 -4.71 -14.55 -13.80
N VAL A 334 -5.63 -15.29 -13.20
CA VAL A 334 -6.87 -14.76 -12.63
C VAL A 334 -6.93 -15.10 -11.15
N ARG A 335 -7.68 -14.31 -10.40
CA ARG A 335 -7.95 -14.58 -8.98
C ARG A 335 -9.41 -14.33 -8.62
N ILE A 336 -9.92 -15.16 -7.73
CA ILE A 336 -11.27 -15.09 -7.18
C ILE A 336 -11.14 -14.72 -5.70
N ILE A 337 -11.93 -13.76 -5.24
CA ILE A 337 -12.03 -13.42 -3.82
C ILE A 337 -12.97 -14.40 -3.14
N VAL A 338 -12.52 -15.03 -2.05
CA VAL A 338 -13.40 -15.82 -1.18
C VAL A 338 -14.17 -14.85 -0.29
N GLU A 339 -15.43 -14.58 -0.60
CA GLU A 339 -16.26 -13.61 0.14
C GLU A 339 -17.71 -14.08 0.31
N GLU A 340 -18.40 -13.60 1.34
CA GLU A 340 -19.77 -14.00 1.68
C GLU A 340 -20.81 -13.54 0.65
N ASN A 341 -20.55 -12.43 -0.03
CA ASN A 341 -21.39 -11.88 -1.08
C ASN A 341 -21.05 -12.46 -2.47
N SER A 342 -20.07 -13.35 -2.57
CA SER A 342 -19.83 -14.15 -3.77
C SER A 342 -20.74 -15.37 -3.79
N GLY A 343 -20.71 -16.13 -4.88
CA GLY A 343 -21.41 -17.41 -4.98
C GLY A 343 -21.07 -18.39 -3.84
N PHE A 344 -19.96 -18.22 -3.12
CA PHE A 344 -19.65 -19.05 -1.95
C PHE A 344 -20.69 -18.92 -0.82
N GLY A 345 -21.11 -17.70 -0.47
CA GLY A 345 -21.98 -17.47 0.70
C GLY A 345 -23.40 -18.00 0.54
N ASP A 346 -23.83 -18.30 -0.68
CA ASP A 346 -25.11 -18.95 -0.96
C ASP A 346 -25.13 -20.42 -0.50
N TYR A 347 -23.96 -21.05 -0.38
CA TYR A 347 -23.81 -22.48 -0.07
C TYR A 347 -23.04 -22.74 1.23
N ILE A 348 -22.11 -21.85 1.60
CA ILE A 348 -21.17 -22.05 2.70
C ILE A 348 -21.24 -20.85 3.65
N ASP A 349 -21.48 -21.09 4.94
CA ASP A 349 -21.27 -20.08 5.97
C ASP A 349 -19.77 -19.92 6.23
N LEU A 350 -19.09 -19.11 5.40
CA LEU A 350 -17.63 -18.92 5.40
C LEU A 350 -17.06 -18.42 6.72
N ARG A 351 -17.89 -17.92 7.64
CA ARG A 351 -17.45 -17.49 8.98
C ARG A 351 -17.36 -18.63 9.96
N ASN A 352 -18.23 -19.61 9.80
CA ASN A 352 -18.44 -20.66 10.78
C ASN A 352 -18.09 -22.06 10.27
N ASP A 353 -18.00 -22.26 8.96
CA ASP A 353 -17.69 -23.52 8.31
C ASP A 353 -16.32 -23.49 7.62
N TYR A 354 -15.72 -24.65 7.47
CA TYR A 354 -14.39 -24.85 6.86
C TYR A 354 -14.31 -26.28 6.33
N GLY A 355 -13.47 -26.51 5.31
CA GLY A 355 -13.49 -27.76 4.57
C GLY A 355 -12.69 -27.73 3.27
N SER A 356 -13.10 -28.53 2.29
CA SER A 356 -12.48 -28.57 0.95
C SER A 356 -13.53 -28.41 -0.16
N LEU A 357 -13.17 -27.65 -1.19
CA LEU A 357 -13.84 -27.65 -2.49
C LEU A 357 -13.20 -28.74 -3.34
N GLU A 358 -13.98 -29.69 -3.83
CA GLU A 358 -13.50 -30.81 -4.65
C GLU A 358 -14.35 -30.93 -5.92
N GLY A 359 -13.73 -30.77 -7.09
CA GLY A 359 -14.47 -30.74 -8.34
C GLY A 359 -13.66 -30.25 -9.53
N GLU A 360 -14.38 -29.86 -10.57
CA GLU A 360 -13.83 -29.38 -11.84
C GLU A 360 -13.97 -27.86 -11.96
N PHE A 361 -12.91 -27.20 -12.41
CA PHE A 361 -12.91 -25.77 -12.76
C PHE A 361 -12.77 -25.60 -14.26
N PHE A 362 -13.51 -24.64 -14.79
CA PHE A 362 -13.52 -24.26 -16.20
C PHE A 362 -13.25 -22.75 -16.29
N SER A 363 -12.49 -22.34 -17.30
CA SER A 363 -12.48 -20.93 -17.71
C SER A 363 -13.40 -20.75 -18.90
N GLU A 364 -14.20 -19.70 -18.90
CA GLU A 364 -15.04 -19.31 -20.02
C GLU A 364 -14.74 -17.84 -20.37
N VAL A 365 -14.34 -17.58 -21.61
CA VAL A 365 -14.14 -16.21 -22.10
C VAL A 365 -15.24 -15.90 -23.09
N CYS A 366 -16.07 -14.91 -22.75
CA CYS A 366 -17.21 -14.49 -23.55
C CYS A 366 -16.99 -13.08 -24.11
N CYS A 367 -17.29 -12.90 -25.40
CA CYS A 367 -17.24 -11.62 -26.10
C CYS A 367 -18.40 -11.47 -27.07
N GLY A 368 -19.22 -10.43 -26.93
CA GLY A 368 -20.27 -10.09 -27.90
C GLY A 368 -21.29 -11.21 -28.15
N GLY A 369 -21.45 -12.14 -27.18
CA GLY A 369 -22.34 -13.31 -27.27
C GLY A 369 -21.70 -14.60 -27.76
N SER A 370 -20.42 -14.58 -28.15
CA SER A 370 -19.62 -15.79 -28.40
C SER A 370 -18.81 -16.13 -27.17
N CYS A 371 -18.77 -17.40 -26.77
CA CYS A 371 -17.98 -17.86 -25.63
C CYS A 371 -17.09 -19.03 -26.04
N ILE A 372 -15.89 -19.08 -25.46
CA ILE A 372 -14.99 -20.23 -25.55
C ILE A 372 -14.76 -20.76 -24.13
N GLU A 373 -14.98 -22.06 -23.95
CA GLU A 373 -14.75 -22.76 -22.69
C GLU A 373 -13.46 -23.56 -22.79
N SER A 374 -12.63 -23.52 -21.75
CA SER A 374 -11.43 -24.35 -21.66
C SER A 374 -11.78 -25.80 -21.31
N SER A 375 -10.81 -26.71 -21.50
CA SER A 375 -10.89 -28.01 -20.83
C SER A 375 -10.91 -27.82 -19.30
N PRO A 376 -11.60 -28.69 -18.55
CA PRO A 376 -11.61 -28.60 -17.09
C PRO A 376 -10.28 -29.01 -16.48
N ILE A 377 -9.99 -28.43 -15.32
CA ILE A 377 -8.99 -28.94 -14.37
C ILE A 377 -9.71 -29.53 -13.15
N THR A 378 -9.22 -30.63 -12.62
CA THR A 378 -9.75 -31.22 -11.37
C THR A 378 -8.87 -30.78 -10.21
N GLU A 379 -9.45 -30.11 -9.22
CA GLU A 379 -8.69 -29.54 -8.10
C GLU A 379 -9.34 -29.86 -6.75
N SER A 380 -8.53 -29.78 -5.70
CA SER A 380 -8.97 -29.82 -4.31
C SER A 380 -8.39 -28.61 -3.57
N ILE A 381 -9.25 -27.69 -3.16
CA ILE A 381 -8.86 -26.41 -2.55
C ILE A 381 -9.45 -26.33 -1.15
N ALA A 382 -8.60 -26.20 -0.13
CA ALA A 382 -9.06 -26.04 1.24
C ALA A 382 -9.64 -24.63 1.48
N LEU A 383 -10.78 -24.57 2.15
CA LEU A 383 -11.34 -23.36 2.75
C LEU A 383 -11.11 -23.43 4.26
N ASP A 384 -10.12 -22.67 4.74
CA ASP A 384 -9.73 -22.58 6.14
C ASP A 384 -10.65 -21.65 6.95
N SER A 385 -10.53 -21.73 8.29
CA SER A 385 -11.19 -20.79 9.20
C SER A 385 -10.77 -19.35 8.93
N VAL A 386 -11.66 -18.41 9.27
CA VAL A 386 -11.43 -16.96 9.11
C VAL A 386 -10.07 -16.58 9.66
N LYS A 387 -9.31 -15.86 8.84
CA LYS A 387 -7.99 -15.34 9.17
C LYS A 387 -8.01 -13.84 9.02
N GLN A 388 -7.53 -13.13 10.01
CA GLN A 388 -7.43 -11.68 9.96
C GLN A 388 -6.00 -11.27 9.61
N LEU A 389 -5.82 -10.70 8.43
CA LEU A 389 -4.55 -10.08 8.05
C LEU A 389 -4.55 -8.62 8.48
N ILE A 390 -3.40 -8.16 8.95
CA ILE A 390 -3.21 -6.80 9.47
C ILE A 390 -1.95 -6.22 8.85
N GLN A 391 -2.10 -5.09 8.15
CA GLN A 391 -0.99 -4.30 7.63
C GLN A 391 -0.64 -3.17 8.60
N LEU A 392 0.62 -3.09 9.02
CA LEU A 392 1.15 -1.98 9.80
C LEU A 392 1.86 -0.99 8.88
N ASP A 393 1.26 0.20 8.73
CA ASP A 393 1.78 1.28 7.90
C ASP A 393 2.47 2.33 8.76
N PHE A 394 3.80 2.21 8.86
CA PHE A 394 4.65 3.18 9.55
C PHE A 394 4.88 4.40 8.66
N MET A 395 4.32 5.54 9.07
CA MET A 395 4.38 6.79 8.33
C MET A 395 5.73 7.49 8.53
N ASP A 396 6.12 8.39 7.62
CA ASP A 396 7.38 9.12 7.75
C ASP A 396 7.46 9.91 9.08
N SER A 397 6.31 10.38 9.59
CA SER A 397 6.19 11.08 10.88
C SER A 397 6.58 10.21 12.08
N TYR A 398 6.46 8.89 12.00
CA TYR A 398 6.89 7.97 13.05
C TYR A 398 8.41 8.01 13.26
N VAL A 399 9.19 8.05 12.18
CA VAL A 399 10.66 8.17 12.26
C VAL A 399 11.07 9.51 12.85
N VAL A 400 10.30 10.56 12.56
CA VAL A 400 10.53 11.88 13.17
C VAL A 400 10.32 11.82 14.69
N ALA A 401 9.28 11.16 15.17
CA ALA A 401 9.08 10.98 16.61
C ALA A 401 10.22 10.14 17.24
N LEU A 402 10.71 9.09 16.57
CA LEU A 402 11.87 8.32 17.05
C LEU A 402 13.13 9.19 17.24
N SER A 403 13.33 10.21 16.39
CA SER A 403 14.45 11.13 16.55
C SER A 403 14.37 11.98 17.82
N MET A 404 13.15 12.26 18.31
CA MET A 404 12.95 12.95 19.59
C MET A 404 13.34 12.07 20.78
N PHE A 405 13.17 10.75 20.65
CA PHE A 405 13.69 9.79 21.62
C PHE A 405 15.22 9.60 21.51
N GLY A 406 15.85 10.09 20.43
CA GLY A 406 17.23 9.79 20.06
C GLY A 406 17.45 8.33 19.63
N LEU A 407 16.40 7.69 19.11
CA LEU A 407 16.37 6.26 18.75
C LEU A 407 16.11 6.00 17.26
N GLU A 408 16.21 7.02 16.39
CA GLU A 408 15.90 6.89 14.96
C GLU A 408 16.77 5.86 14.23
N ARG A 409 17.97 5.57 14.77
CA ARG A 409 18.88 4.55 14.23
C ARG A 409 18.51 3.13 14.61
N LEU A 410 17.57 2.95 15.54
CA LEU A 410 17.03 1.66 16.02
C LEU A 410 15.60 1.41 15.52
N ASP A 411 15.20 2.12 14.46
CA ASP A 411 13.86 2.03 13.86
C ASP A 411 13.42 0.57 13.62
N GLU A 412 14.23 -0.18 12.87
CA GLU A 412 13.88 -1.56 12.50
C GLU A 412 13.73 -2.46 13.72
N GLU A 413 14.60 -2.31 14.73
CA GLU A 413 14.55 -3.10 15.95
C GLU A 413 13.31 -2.80 16.81
N ILE A 414 12.87 -1.54 16.85
CA ILE A 414 11.64 -1.14 17.54
C ILE A 414 10.42 -1.69 16.80
N ARG A 415 10.38 -1.60 15.46
CA ARG A 415 9.28 -2.18 14.66
C ARG A 415 9.20 -3.70 14.82
N MET A 416 10.33 -4.39 14.77
CA MET A 416 10.39 -5.84 15.01
C MET A 416 9.86 -6.19 16.40
N ARG A 417 10.26 -5.44 17.43
CA ARG A 417 9.78 -5.68 18.79
C ARG A 417 8.29 -5.41 18.96
N ALA A 418 7.75 -4.40 18.28
CA ALA A 418 6.30 -4.14 18.30
C ALA A 418 5.51 -5.29 17.67
N VAL A 419 5.96 -5.82 16.53
CA VAL A 419 5.34 -7.01 15.90
C VAL A 419 5.44 -8.22 16.81
N GLU A 420 6.61 -8.49 17.40
CA GLU A 420 6.80 -9.60 18.33
C GLU A 420 5.85 -9.49 19.55
N THR A 421 5.68 -8.28 20.07
CA THR A 421 4.73 -8.00 21.16
C THR A 421 3.30 -8.35 20.76
N MET A 422 2.86 -7.91 19.59
CA MET A 422 1.52 -8.22 19.08
C MET A 422 1.33 -9.72 18.82
N ASP A 423 2.30 -10.39 18.20
CA ASP A 423 2.28 -11.84 17.96
C ASP A 423 2.15 -12.61 19.28
N ASN A 424 2.82 -12.15 20.33
CA ASN A 424 2.72 -12.74 21.66
C ASN A 424 1.35 -12.52 22.31
N ILE A 425 0.77 -11.32 22.18
CA ILE A 425 -0.56 -10.98 22.70
C ILE A 425 -1.65 -11.82 22.00
N TYR A 426 -1.59 -11.91 20.68
CA TYR A 426 -2.56 -12.64 19.84
C TYR A 426 -2.23 -14.12 19.64
N ARG A 427 -1.23 -14.65 20.35
CA ARG A 427 -0.81 -16.04 20.21
C ARG A 427 -1.98 -17.01 20.41
N GLY A 428 -2.19 -17.89 19.44
CA GLY A 428 -3.32 -18.82 19.40
C GLY A 428 -4.59 -18.27 18.75
N ILE A 429 -4.62 -17.01 18.30
CA ILE A 429 -5.67 -16.40 17.48
C ILE A 429 -5.22 -16.40 16.01
N ASN A 430 -6.14 -16.58 15.06
CA ASN A 430 -5.83 -16.68 13.63
C ASN A 430 -5.62 -15.30 12.99
N ILE A 431 -4.60 -14.60 13.47
CA ILE A 431 -4.17 -13.29 12.98
C ILE A 431 -2.79 -13.43 12.34
N GLU A 432 -2.55 -12.65 11.29
CA GLU A 432 -1.23 -12.48 10.69
C GLU A 432 -0.91 -11.00 10.53
N ILE A 433 0.25 -10.60 11.04
CA ILE A 433 0.70 -9.21 11.05
C ILE A 433 1.81 -9.04 10.02
N ARG A 434 1.67 -8.04 9.15
CA ARG A 434 2.63 -7.74 8.09
C ARG A 434 2.98 -6.26 8.10
N ARG A 435 4.25 -5.95 7.85
CA ARG A 435 4.75 -4.58 7.68
C ARG A 435 4.86 -4.16 6.20
N ASN A 436 4.85 -5.14 5.30
CA ASN A 436 4.86 -4.90 3.87
C ASN A 436 3.43 -4.78 3.36
N LYS A 437 3.26 -4.05 2.25
CA LYS A 437 1.98 -3.94 1.56
C LYS A 437 1.42 -5.33 1.21
N ILE A 438 0.18 -5.59 1.61
CA ILE A 438 -0.53 -6.83 1.32
C ILE A 438 -1.11 -6.75 -0.09
N GLN A 439 -0.80 -7.75 -0.92
CA GLN A 439 -1.23 -7.83 -2.33
C GLN A 439 -1.87 -9.19 -2.67
N ASP A 440 -1.69 -10.16 -1.78
CA ASP A 440 -2.09 -11.56 -1.85
C ASP A 440 -3.29 -11.88 -0.94
N TYR A 441 -3.97 -10.85 -0.44
CA TYR A 441 -5.23 -10.97 0.31
C TYR A 441 -6.11 -9.75 0.05
N ALA A 442 -7.41 -9.95 -0.14
CA ALA A 442 -8.34 -8.87 -0.48
C ALA A 442 -8.83 -8.11 0.76
N LEU A 443 -9.23 -8.82 1.81
CA LEU A 443 -9.81 -8.23 3.01
C LEU A 443 -8.79 -8.27 4.16
N TYR A 444 -8.15 -7.15 4.43
CA TYR A 444 -7.21 -7.01 5.53
C TYR A 444 -7.38 -5.66 6.21
N SER A 445 -7.17 -5.63 7.52
CA SER A 445 -7.19 -4.39 8.29
C SER A 445 -5.87 -3.65 8.15
N ARG A 446 -5.91 -2.33 8.23
CA ARG A 446 -4.71 -1.48 8.19
C ARG A 446 -4.66 -0.61 9.43
N VAL A 447 -3.47 -0.48 10.00
CA VAL A 447 -3.20 0.45 11.10
C VAL A 447 -2.08 1.38 10.69
N GLU A 448 -2.33 2.68 10.75
CA GLU A 448 -1.31 3.70 10.52
C GLU A 448 -0.62 4.08 11.83
N ILE A 449 0.72 4.14 11.78
CA ILE A 449 1.56 4.53 12.91
C ILE A 449 2.21 5.86 12.58
N HIS A 450 1.93 6.85 13.42
CA HIS A 450 2.30 8.24 13.24
C HIS A 450 3.24 8.72 14.35
N GLY A 451 3.86 9.88 14.11
CA GLY A 451 4.58 10.62 15.14
C GLY A 451 3.63 11.32 16.10
N ALA A 452 3.19 12.53 15.75
CA ALA A 452 2.26 13.34 16.54
C ALA A 452 0.81 12.86 16.42
N ASP A 453 0.00 13.07 17.46
CA ASP A 453 -1.47 12.93 17.43
C ASP A 453 -2.11 14.09 16.65
N PRO A 454 -2.65 13.87 15.44
CA PRO A 454 -3.23 14.93 14.63
C PRO A 454 -4.52 15.53 15.22
N ASN A 455 -5.13 14.86 16.20
CA ASN A 455 -6.29 15.37 16.90
C ASN A 455 -5.91 16.43 17.96
N GLY A 456 -4.63 16.49 18.37
CA GLY A 456 -4.17 17.39 19.43
C GLY A 456 -4.77 17.08 20.80
N LEU A 457 -5.13 15.81 21.04
CA LEU A 457 -5.78 15.36 22.28
C LEU A 457 -4.84 14.52 23.15
N ASN A 458 -3.59 14.34 22.72
CA ASN A 458 -2.59 13.48 23.37
C ASN A 458 -3.07 12.03 23.49
N LEU A 459 -3.79 11.54 22.50
CA LEU A 459 -4.18 10.14 22.43
C LEU A 459 -2.94 9.27 22.17
N LEU A 460 -2.84 8.12 22.83
CA LEU A 460 -1.77 7.15 22.56
C LEU A 460 -2.06 6.38 21.27
N GLY A 461 -3.33 6.05 21.05
CA GLY A 461 -3.90 5.45 19.87
C GLY A 461 -5.39 5.75 19.82
N TYR A 462 -5.98 5.56 18.64
CA TYR A 462 -7.41 5.74 18.46
C TYR A 462 -7.93 4.91 17.28
N ASP A 463 -8.82 3.97 17.57
CA ASP A 463 -9.73 3.37 16.59
C ASP A 463 -10.82 4.40 16.20
N ASN A 464 -10.69 4.95 14.98
CA ASN A 464 -11.67 5.89 14.42
C ASN A 464 -12.73 5.21 13.56
N THR A 465 -12.86 3.88 13.59
CA THR A 465 -13.91 3.16 12.86
C THR A 465 -15.30 3.45 13.45
N VAL A 466 -16.32 3.48 12.59
CA VAL A 466 -17.68 3.83 13.02
C VAL A 466 -18.32 2.63 13.72
N GLY A 467 -18.51 2.75 15.04
CA GLY A 467 -19.06 1.68 15.86
C GLY A 467 -18.12 0.47 15.98
N LYS A 468 -18.50 -0.48 16.84
CA LYS A 468 -17.71 -1.68 17.13
C LYS A 468 -17.98 -2.81 16.15
N ASP A 469 -16.94 -3.57 15.82
CA ASP A 469 -17.06 -4.78 15.00
C ASP A 469 -17.34 -6.03 15.85
N VAL A 470 -18.55 -6.11 16.41
CA VAL A 470 -18.97 -7.31 17.14
C VAL A 470 -19.14 -8.48 16.17
N GLY A 471 -18.43 -9.58 16.43
CA GLY A 471 -18.45 -10.78 15.59
C GLY A 471 -17.37 -10.81 14.50
N ASN A 472 -16.45 -9.85 14.50
CA ASN A 472 -15.40 -9.72 13.47
C ASN A 472 -15.99 -9.67 12.05
N ILE A 473 -17.07 -8.90 11.87
CA ILE A 473 -17.81 -8.79 10.61
C ILE A 473 -16.97 -8.00 9.58
N ARG A 474 -16.17 -7.02 10.03
CA ARG A 474 -15.34 -6.15 9.21
C ARG A 474 -13.89 -6.63 9.18
N LEU A 475 -13.53 -7.37 8.14
CA LEU A 475 -12.16 -7.85 7.94
C LEU A 475 -11.19 -6.81 7.35
N HIS A 476 -11.65 -5.58 7.09
CA HIS A 476 -10.92 -4.55 6.35
C HIS A 476 -10.95 -3.18 7.03
N ASP A 477 -11.01 -3.17 8.36
CA ASP A 477 -11.01 -1.93 9.13
C ASP A 477 -9.72 -1.13 8.93
N VAL A 478 -9.86 0.19 8.84
CA VAL A 478 -8.74 1.12 8.68
C VAL A 478 -8.65 2.01 9.91
N LEU A 479 -7.61 1.79 10.70
CA LEU A 479 -7.26 2.56 11.89
C LEU A 479 -6.18 3.57 11.47
N GLY A 480 -6.61 4.65 10.84
CA GLY A 480 -5.70 5.58 10.16
C GLY A 480 -6.46 6.66 9.42
N GLY A 481 -5.76 7.74 9.06
CA GLY A 481 -6.33 8.87 8.32
C GLY A 481 -7.55 9.52 8.99
N VAL A 482 -8.25 10.35 8.23
CA VAL A 482 -9.46 11.07 8.68
C VAL A 482 -10.72 10.26 8.33
N ASN A 483 -11.55 10.00 9.33
CA ASN A 483 -12.90 9.45 9.16
C ASN A 483 -13.94 10.55 9.39
N SER A 484 -14.57 11.01 8.29
CA SER A 484 -15.54 12.12 8.35
C SER A 484 -16.81 11.76 9.11
N ARG A 485 -17.27 10.50 9.07
CA ARG A 485 -18.48 10.07 9.79
C ARG A 485 -18.27 10.12 11.29
N THR A 486 -17.13 9.65 11.77
CA THR A 486 -16.75 9.74 13.19
C THR A 486 -16.70 11.19 13.68
N GLN A 487 -16.23 12.12 12.84
CA GLN A 487 -16.27 13.56 13.14
C GLN A 487 -17.69 14.14 13.16
N GLU A 488 -18.56 13.72 12.23
CA GLU A 488 -19.96 14.13 12.20
C GLU A 488 -20.70 13.74 13.50
N ASP A 489 -20.31 12.62 14.10
CA ASP A 489 -20.80 12.14 15.40
C ASP A 489 -20.17 12.85 16.61
N GLY A 490 -19.25 13.79 16.39
CA GLY A 490 -18.62 14.63 17.41
C GLY A 490 -17.39 14.02 18.09
N TYR A 491 -16.84 12.92 17.55
CA TYR A 491 -15.65 12.25 18.04
C TYR A 491 -14.39 12.69 17.26
N PRO A 492 -13.17 12.42 17.78
CA PRO A 492 -11.94 12.64 17.05
C PRO A 492 -11.98 11.94 15.69
N GLY A 493 -11.53 12.61 14.62
CA GLY A 493 -11.64 12.06 13.28
C GLY A 493 -10.45 11.21 12.86
N TYR A 494 -9.29 11.47 13.45
CA TYR A 494 -8.03 10.90 12.99
C TYR A 494 -7.69 9.65 13.81
N GLY A 495 -7.57 8.50 13.13
CA GLY A 495 -7.21 7.23 13.75
C GLY A 495 -5.72 6.89 13.61
N GLY A 496 -5.28 5.88 14.34
CA GLY A 496 -3.90 5.38 14.30
C GLY A 496 -3.25 5.31 15.68
N VAL A 497 -1.94 5.05 15.71
CA VAL A 497 -1.13 5.04 16.94
C VAL A 497 -0.06 6.12 16.87
N PHE A 498 0.13 6.88 17.96
CA PHE A 498 0.88 8.13 17.97
C PHE A 498 2.09 8.04 18.90
N LEU A 499 3.28 7.88 18.33
CA LEU A 499 4.51 7.63 19.08
C LEU A 499 4.92 8.81 19.98
N GLU A 500 4.72 10.04 19.53
CA GLU A 500 5.05 11.26 20.27
C GLU A 500 4.24 11.35 21.59
N SER A 501 3.02 10.84 21.60
CA SER A 501 2.17 10.83 22.80
C SER A 501 2.75 10.00 23.95
N TYR A 502 3.69 9.08 23.69
CA TYR A 502 4.37 8.33 24.74
C TYR A 502 5.28 9.20 25.62
N PHE A 503 5.72 10.37 25.16
CA PHE A 503 6.39 11.33 26.04
C PHE A 503 5.50 11.80 27.18
N GLY A 504 4.19 11.62 27.09
CA GLY A 504 3.28 11.85 28.22
C GLY A 504 3.62 11.02 29.47
N PHE A 505 4.34 9.91 29.35
CA PHE A 505 4.83 9.12 30.48
C PHE A 505 6.11 9.67 31.13
N SER A 506 6.75 10.69 30.54
CA SER A 506 7.93 11.36 31.08
C SER A 506 7.57 12.38 32.15
N ASN A 507 8.37 12.52 33.22
CA ASN A 507 8.26 13.70 34.08
C ASN A 507 8.86 14.96 33.45
N HIS A 508 9.62 14.80 32.38
CA HIS A 508 10.30 15.84 31.61
C HIS A 508 9.82 15.82 30.15
N PRO A 509 8.51 15.88 29.83
CA PRO A 509 8.08 15.79 28.44
C PRO A 509 8.67 16.95 27.60
N PRO A 510 8.95 16.74 26.30
CA PRO A 510 9.33 17.82 25.39
C PRO A 510 8.30 18.97 25.41
N GLN A 511 8.75 20.18 25.08
CA GLN A 511 7.90 21.35 25.09
C GLN A 511 6.66 21.16 24.19
N GLY A 512 5.48 21.46 24.73
CA GLY A 512 4.21 21.33 24.01
C GLY A 512 3.51 19.98 24.17
N ILE A 513 4.18 18.97 24.74
CA ILE A 513 3.58 17.67 25.04
C ILE A 513 3.05 17.66 26.49
N PHE A 514 1.83 17.14 26.66
CA PHE A 514 1.20 17.07 27.98
C PHE A 514 1.72 15.88 28.79
N ARG A 515 2.14 16.14 30.03
CA ARG A 515 2.49 15.09 31.00
C ARG A 515 1.22 14.40 31.52
N LEU A 516 1.11 13.09 31.34
CA LEU A 516 0.04 12.26 31.89
C LEU A 516 0.16 12.16 33.43
N GLU A 517 -0.96 11.93 34.11
CA GLU A 517 -0.96 11.75 35.58
C GLU A 517 -0.12 10.54 36.03
N MET A 518 0.04 9.57 35.15
CA MET A 518 0.82 8.33 35.33
C MET A 518 2.24 8.40 34.77
N ALA A 519 2.81 9.61 34.67
CA ALA A 519 4.22 9.75 34.38
C ALA A 519 5.08 8.99 35.41
N SER A 520 6.20 8.42 34.96
CA SER A 520 7.02 7.52 35.75
C SER A 520 8.50 7.89 35.65
N ASP A 521 9.18 7.94 36.80
CA ASP A 521 10.64 8.09 36.87
C ASP A 521 11.36 6.94 36.12
N LEU A 522 10.69 5.78 35.97
CA LEU A 522 11.21 4.66 35.20
C LEU A 522 11.33 5.02 33.72
N PHE A 523 10.35 5.73 33.15
CA PHE A 523 10.38 6.18 31.76
C PHE A 523 11.60 7.07 31.53
N ASP A 524 11.75 8.10 32.37
CA ASP A 524 12.86 9.05 32.28
C ASP A 524 14.21 8.34 32.43
N GLY A 525 14.31 7.41 33.39
CA GLY A 525 15.51 6.59 33.60
C GLY A 525 15.90 5.70 32.41
N ILE A 526 14.97 5.38 31.52
CA ILE A 526 15.21 4.58 30.31
C ILE A 526 15.58 5.47 29.12
N PHE A 527 14.88 6.59 28.93
CA PHE A 527 14.96 7.37 27.70
C PHE A 527 15.81 8.64 27.79
N ASP A 528 15.94 9.29 28.96
CA ASP A 528 16.59 10.62 29.05
C ASP A 528 18.07 10.60 28.64
N GLU A 529 18.77 9.46 28.74
CA GLU A 529 20.14 9.33 28.25
C GLU A 529 20.26 9.46 26.72
N PHE A 530 19.20 9.14 25.98
CA PHE A 530 19.19 9.19 24.51
C PHE A 530 18.57 10.47 23.98
N ARG A 531 17.69 11.09 24.76
CA ARG A 531 16.91 12.27 24.41
C ARG A 531 17.75 13.55 24.33
N PRO A 532 17.89 14.16 23.14
CA PRO A 532 18.64 15.41 22.99
C PRO A 532 18.08 16.56 23.83
N ASP A 533 16.75 16.66 23.96
CA ASP A 533 16.07 17.73 24.69
C ASP A 533 16.33 17.70 26.21
N GLN A 534 16.84 16.57 26.72
CA GLN A 534 17.26 16.40 28.12
C GLN A 534 18.80 16.40 28.27
N GLY A 535 19.53 16.82 27.24
CA GLY A 535 21.00 16.79 27.21
C GLY A 535 21.58 15.38 27.05
N GLY A 536 20.75 14.40 26.70
CA GLY A 536 21.16 13.06 26.29
C GLY A 536 21.87 13.06 24.93
N THR A 537 22.36 11.90 24.52
CA THR A 537 23.01 11.71 23.21
C THR A 537 22.27 10.65 22.43
N SER A 538 21.82 10.97 21.22
CA SER A 538 21.16 10.00 20.34
C SER A 538 22.05 8.79 20.05
N VAL A 539 21.41 7.68 19.70
CA VAL A 539 22.10 6.47 19.27
C VAL A 539 22.83 6.72 17.95
N THR A 540 24.10 6.38 17.91
CA THR A 540 24.95 6.52 16.72
C THR A 540 24.92 5.27 15.85
N LEU A 541 25.28 5.43 14.57
CA LEU A 541 25.35 4.30 13.64
C LEU A 541 26.38 3.23 14.08
N GLU A 542 27.50 3.65 14.68
CA GLU A 542 28.52 2.73 15.20
C GLU A 542 27.94 1.82 16.30
N GLU A 543 27.13 2.37 17.20
CA GLU A 543 26.49 1.63 18.28
C GLU A 543 25.50 0.58 17.76
N VAL A 544 24.77 0.87 16.69
CA VAL A 544 23.82 -0.06 16.06
C VAL A 544 24.54 -1.27 15.48
N THR A 545 25.73 -1.11 14.89
CA THR A 545 26.47 -2.26 14.31
C THR A 545 26.85 -3.34 15.32
N GLN A 546 26.80 -3.03 16.61
CA GLN A 546 27.10 -3.94 17.72
C GLN A 546 25.89 -4.17 18.63
N PHE A 547 24.70 -3.74 18.19
CA PHE A 547 23.46 -3.87 18.94
C PHE A 547 22.99 -5.32 18.98
N ILE A 548 22.46 -5.73 20.12
CA ILE A 548 21.80 -7.01 20.31
C ILE A 548 20.48 -6.70 21.04
N PRO A 549 19.31 -7.02 20.45
CA PRO A 549 18.02 -6.75 21.08
C PRO A 549 17.85 -7.58 22.36
N SER A 550 17.19 -7.00 23.36
CA SER A 550 16.78 -7.76 24.56
C SER A 550 15.51 -8.55 24.28
N MET A 551 15.46 -9.79 24.73
CA MET A 551 14.28 -10.65 24.60
C MET A 551 13.28 -10.48 25.76
N ASP A 552 13.76 -10.01 26.91
CA ASP A 552 12.93 -9.75 28.10
C ASP A 552 13.38 -8.50 28.88
N GLY A 553 12.51 -8.06 29.80
CA GLY A 553 12.74 -6.87 30.62
C GLY A 553 13.67 -7.11 31.81
N SER A 554 14.17 -8.33 32.02
CA SER A 554 14.99 -8.64 33.20
C SER A 554 16.38 -8.00 33.15
N GLU A 555 16.83 -7.61 31.95
CA GLU A 555 18.10 -6.92 31.72
C GLU A 555 17.98 -5.38 31.73
N CYS A 556 16.76 -4.84 31.93
CA CYS A 556 16.50 -3.40 32.05
C CYS A 556 16.98 -2.84 33.40
N PHE A 557 18.29 -2.73 33.57
CA PHE A 557 18.89 -2.11 34.75
C PHE A 557 19.13 -0.61 34.52
N LEU A 558 18.31 0.25 35.11
CA LEU A 558 18.45 1.72 35.02
C LEU A 558 19.83 2.23 35.46
N THR A 559 20.50 1.48 36.35
CA THR A 559 21.81 1.82 36.89
C THR A 559 22.97 1.18 36.12
N SER A 560 22.71 0.45 35.04
CA SER A 560 23.79 -0.15 34.26
C SER A 560 24.69 0.95 33.68
N PRO A 561 26.03 0.88 33.84
CA PRO A 561 26.93 1.79 33.14
C PRO A 561 27.09 1.44 31.66
N ASN A 562 26.51 0.32 31.21
CA ASN A 562 26.65 -0.16 29.84
C ASN A 562 25.56 0.42 28.94
N ARG A 563 25.93 1.43 28.16
CA ARG A 563 25.05 2.10 27.20
C ARG A 563 24.33 1.16 26.25
N ARG A 564 24.97 0.07 25.81
CA ARG A 564 24.32 -0.93 24.93
C ARG A 564 23.16 -1.65 25.61
N GLN A 565 23.27 -1.95 26.90
CA GLN A 565 22.17 -2.55 27.66
C GLN A 565 21.01 -1.56 27.83
N LYS A 566 21.31 -0.26 27.98
CA LYS A 566 20.28 0.78 28.01
C LYS A 566 19.58 0.93 26.65
N MET A 567 20.32 0.86 25.54
CA MET A 567 19.71 0.82 24.20
C MET A 567 18.77 -0.38 24.05
N ALA A 568 19.22 -1.57 24.47
CA ALA A 568 18.41 -2.79 24.39
C ALA A 568 17.13 -2.67 25.24
N CYS A 569 17.23 -2.03 26.41
CA CYS A 569 16.08 -1.72 27.24
C CYS A 569 15.12 -0.71 26.58
N ALA A 570 15.64 0.38 26.00
CA ALA A 570 14.83 1.37 25.31
C ALA A 570 14.06 0.77 24.13
N VAL A 571 14.70 -0.09 23.32
CA VAL A 571 14.05 -0.83 22.23
C VAL A 571 12.98 -1.78 22.77
N PHE A 572 13.29 -2.56 23.81
CA PHE A 572 12.35 -3.48 24.43
C PHE A 572 11.09 -2.76 24.92
N VAL A 573 11.28 -1.68 25.66
CA VAL A 573 10.20 -0.89 26.29
C VAL A 573 9.37 -0.17 25.24
N LEU A 574 10.00 0.57 24.33
CA LEU A 574 9.26 1.34 23.32
C LEU A 574 8.53 0.42 22.33
N GLY A 575 9.14 -0.71 21.95
CA GLY A 575 8.51 -1.73 21.14
C GLY A 575 7.32 -2.40 21.85
N ASN A 576 7.41 -2.67 23.16
CA ASN A 576 6.29 -3.21 23.94
C ASN A 576 5.13 -2.21 24.04
N MET A 577 5.42 -0.94 24.33
CA MET A 577 4.40 0.11 24.39
C MET A 577 3.68 0.26 23.06
N LEU A 578 4.43 0.28 21.95
CA LEU A 578 3.90 0.37 20.60
C LEU A 578 3.06 -0.86 20.25
N GLY A 579 3.59 -2.06 20.42
CA GLY A 579 2.89 -3.31 20.12
C GLY A 579 1.64 -3.53 20.99
N GLY A 580 1.71 -3.20 22.27
CA GLY A 580 0.56 -3.27 23.19
C GLY A 580 -0.53 -2.26 22.84
N THR A 581 -0.15 -1.03 22.46
CA THR A 581 -1.11 -0.02 21.98
C THR A 581 -1.75 -0.47 20.67
N LEU A 582 -0.98 -0.95 19.70
CA LEU A 582 -1.50 -1.49 18.45
C LEU A 582 -2.50 -2.63 18.69
N ALA A 583 -2.16 -3.57 19.57
CA ALA A 583 -3.05 -4.68 19.92
C ALA A 583 -4.32 -4.22 20.65
N HIS A 584 -4.24 -3.17 21.46
CA HIS A 584 -5.41 -2.57 22.11
C HIS A 584 -6.38 -1.96 21.08
N GLU A 585 -5.88 -1.11 20.18
CA GLU A 585 -6.71 -0.46 19.17
C GLU A 585 -7.34 -1.49 18.21
N LEU A 586 -6.56 -2.49 17.78
CA LEU A 586 -7.09 -3.61 17.01
C LEU A 586 -8.12 -4.43 17.79
N GLY A 587 -7.96 -4.53 19.11
CA GLY A 587 -8.96 -5.12 19.98
C GLY A 587 -10.32 -4.45 19.83
N HIS A 588 -10.37 -3.11 19.78
CA HIS A 588 -11.61 -2.37 19.53
C HIS A 588 -12.23 -2.73 18.16
N SER A 589 -11.38 -2.82 17.13
CA SER A 589 -11.80 -3.22 15.79
C SER A 589 -12.17 -4.69 15.65
N PHE A 590 -11.93 -5.52 16.66
CA PHE A 590 -12.45 -6.89 16.74
C PHE A 590 -13.68 -7.00 17.65
N GLY A 591 -14.20 -5.88 18.16
CA GLY A 591 -15.39 -5.84 19.01
C GLY A 591 -15.12 -6.00 20.51
N LEU A 592 -13.86 -5.98 20.95
CA LEU A 592 -13.50 -5.94 22.38
C LEU A 592 -13.74 -4.54 22.97
N ALA A 593 -13.87 -4.34 24.28
CA ALA A 593 -13.75 -5.30 25.38
C ALA A 593 -15.02 -6.07 25.76
N GLN A 594 -16.20 -5.54 25.45
CA GLN A 594 -17.49 -6.18 25.75
C GLN A 594 -18.20 -6.55 24.44
N PRO A 595 -18.08 -7.80 23.96
CA PRO A 595 -18.68 -8.24 22.70
C PRO A 595 -20.22 -8.13 22.68
N ASP A 596 -20.87 -8.14 23.85
CA ASP A 596 -22.32 -7.99 23.97
C ASP A 596 -22.78 -6.52 24.05
N SER A 597 -21.85 -5.56 24.02
CA SER A 597 -22.11 -4.13 24.14
C SER A 597 -21.56 -3.35 22.96
N THR A 598 -22.42 -2.58 22.31
CA THR A 598 -22.01 -1.66 21.23
C THR A 598 -21.48 -0.32 21.74
N THR A 599 -21.50 -0.09 23.05
CA THR A 599 -21.15 1.22 23.65
C THR A 599 -20.00 1.16 24.68
N SER A 600 -19.58 -0.02 25.14
CA SER A 600 -18.52 -0.16 26.13
C SER A 600 -17.19 -0.57 25.50
N PHE A 601 -16.23 0.35 25.43
CA PHE A 601 -14.97 0.16 24.70
C PHE A 601 -13.87 -0.50 25.53
N HIS A 602 -13.94 -0.42 26.85
CA HIS A 602 -12.95 -0.98 27.78
C HIS A 602 -13.60 -2.00 28.72
N ASN A 603 -12.77 -2.79 29.42
CA ASN A 603 -13.27 -3.62 30.51
C ASN A 603 -13.91 -2.74 31.61
N GLU A 604 -14.80 -3.32 32.41
CA GLU A 604 -15.36 -2.62 33.57
C GLU A 604 -14.34 -2.60 34.72
N GLY A 605 -13.90 -1.40 35.09
CA GLY A 605 -12.90 -1.22 36.15
C GLY A 605 -11.46 -1.22 35.61
N ASN A 606 -10.51 -1.22 36.55
CA ASN A 606 -9.08 -1.27 36.27
C ASN A 606 -8.49 -2.43 37.06
N GLU A 607 -8.00 -3.45 36.35
CA GLU A 607 -7.37 -4.63 36.91
C GLU A 607 -5.98 -4.82 36.30
N GLU A 608 -5.02 -5.24 37.11
CA GLU A 608 -3.62 -5.34 36.67
C GLU A 608 -3.46 -6.24 35.44
N LEU A 609 -2.67 -5.79 34.47
CA LEU A 609 -2.27 -6.53 33.26
C LEU A 609 -3.43 -6.85 32.31
N ARG A 610 -4.47 -6.02 32.29
CA ARG A 610 -5.60 -6.15 31.35
C ARG A 610 -5.39 -5.24 30.15
N LEU A 611 -5.11 -5.86 29.00
CA LEU A 611 -4.84 -5.12 27.77
C LEU A 611 -5.97 -4.16 27.39
N MET A 612 -7.23 -4.57 27.57
CA MET A 612 -8.42 -3.80 27.15
C MET A 612 -8.95 -2.83 28.22
N ASP A 613 -8.18 -2.55 29.27
CA ASP A 613 -8.52 -1.48 30.23
C ASP A 613 -8.24 -0.10 29.62
N SER A 614 -8.88 0.93 30.16
CA SER A 614 -8.77 2.30 29.64
C SER A 614 -7.31 2.74 29.53
N GLY A 615 -6.99 3.52 28.49
CA GLY A 615 -5.65 4.03 28.27
C GLY A 615 -5.06 4.76 29.49
N THR A 616 -5.90 5.51 30.21
CA THR A 616 -5.56 6.26 31.44
C THR A 616 -5.47 5.41 32.69
N GLU A 617 -5.73 4.12 32.60
CA GLU A 617 -5.77 3.19 33.73
C GLU A 617 -4.58 2.22 33.72
N ARG A 618 -3.91 2.05 32.57
CA ARG A 618 -2.73 1.20 32.39
C ARG A 618 -1.43 1.99 32.58
N PRO A 619 -0.69 1.79 33.69
CA PRO A 619 0.53 2.54 33.98
C PRO A 619 1.69 2.19 33.04
N PHE A 620 2.74 3.01 33.06
CA PHE A 620 3.92 2.81 32.21
C PHE A 620 4.60 1.44 32.45
N GLU A 621 4.71 1.01 33.70
CA GLU A 621 5.36 -0.26 34.08
C GLU A 621 4.67 -1.46 33.42
N GLU A 622 3.34 -1.42 33.31
CA GLU A 622 2.54 -2.45 32.65
C GLU A 622 2.80 -2.45 31.13
N ARG A 623 2.70 -1.28 30.49
CA ARG A 623 2.88 -1.10 29.04
C ARG A 623 4.32 -1.36 28.57
N SER A 624 5.29 -1.08 29.42
CA SER A 624 6.71 -1.30 29.14
C SER A 624 7.11 -2.78 29.22
N GLY A 625 6.28 -3.63 29.82
CA GLY A 625 6.64 -5.02 30.13
C GLY A 625 7.66 -5.16 31.25
N LEU A 626 7.81 -4.13 32.07
CA LEU A 626 8.70 -4.12 33.24
C LEU A 626 7.95 -4.35 34.57
N HIS A 627 6.62 -4.48 34.52
CA HIS A 627 5.81 -4.77 35.69
C HIS A 627 6.17 -6.14 36.29
N ILE A 628 6.23 -6.21 37.63
CA ILE A 628 6.68 -7.39 38.37
C ILE A 628 5.81 -8.63 38.13
N GLN A 629 4.55 -8.44 37.78
CA GLN A 629 3.60 -9.52 37.53
C GLN A 629 3.59 -10.01 36.07
N GLY A 630 4.40 -9.39 35.20
CA GLY A 630 4.48 -9.69 33.78
C GLY A 630 3.88 -8.60 32.90
N PHE A 631 3.60 -8.96 31.65
CA PHE A 631 3.09 -8.05 30.61
C PHE A 631 1.57 -8.14 30.45
N GLU A 632 0.96 -7.08 29.93
CA GLU A 632 -0.47 -6.99 29.64
C GLU A 632 -0.93 -8.07 28.65
N ARG A 633 -2.19 -8.50 28.78
CA ARG A 633 -2.79 -9.56 27.97
C ARG A 633 -4.31 -9.48 27.97
N PHE A 634 -4.94 -10.16 27.02
CA PHE A 634 -6.39 -10.41 27.07
C PHE A 634 -6.75 -11.27 28.29
N CYS A 635 -7.77 -10.84 29.04
CA CYS A 635 -8.48 -11.69 30.02
C CYS A 635 -9.16 -12.87 29.34
N ARG A 636 -9.65 -13.83 30.14
CA ARG A 636 -10.26 -15.09 29.68
C ARG A 636 -11.40 -14.83 28.69
N GLU A 637 -12.33 -13.96 29.02
CA GLU A 637 -13.54 -13.68 28.24
C GLU A 637 -13.18 -13.04 26.89
N ASN A 638 -12.28 -12.05 26.88
CA ASN A 638 -11.80 -11.42 25.64
C ASN A 638 -11.09 -12.44 24.74
N TYR A 639 -10.26 -13.31 25.31
CA TYR A 639 -9.55 -14.33 24.54
C TYR A 639 -10.49 -15.42 24.00
N ASP A 640 -11.44 -15.88 24.80
CA ASP A 640 -12.42 -16.89 24.39
C ASP A 640 -13.35 -16.35 23.28
N TYR A 641 -13.72 -15.07 23.36
CA TYR A 641 -14.43 -14.39 22.28
C TYR A 641 -13.60 -14.36 20.99
N LEU A 642 -12.34 -13.88 21.03
CA LEU A 642 -11.46 -13.88 19.86
C LEU A 642 -11.28 -15.29 19.26
N ARG A 643 -11.18 -16.31 20.11
CA ARG A 643 -11.13 -17.72 19.68
C ARG A 643 -12.40 -18.18 18.95
N SER A 644 -13.55 -17.61 19.28
CA SER A 644 -14.82 -17.97 18.65
C SER A 644 -14.95 -17.41 17.23
N VAL A 645 -14.33 -16.26 16.93
CA VAL A 645 -14.42 -15.56 15.64
C VAL A 645 -13.17 -15.70 14.76
N LEU A 646 -12.02 -15.97 15.37
CA LEU A 646 -10.70 -16.07 14.72
C LEU A 646 -9.94 -17.32 15.22
N LEU A 647 -10.58 -18.49 15.09
CA LEU A 647 -10.02 -19.75 15.57
C LEU A 647 -8.77 -20.18 14.78
N LYS A 648 -7.64 -20.34 15.46
CA LYS A 648 -6.45 -21.02 14.93
C LYS A 648 -6.46 -22.49 15.34
N ARG A 649 -6.88 -23.38 14.42
CA ARG A 649 -7.23 -24.79 14.69
C ARG A 649 -6.13 -25.60 15.40
N THR A 650 -4.87 -25.34 15.09
CA THR A 650 -3.73 -26.14 15.56
C THR A 650 -3.13 -25.67 16.88
N GLU A 651 -3.58 -24.56 17.45
CA GLU A 651 -3.00 -23.98 18.66
C GLU A 651 -4.00 -23.99 19.82
N VAL A 652 -3.55 -24.36 21.01
CA VAL A 652 -4.31 -24.19 22.27
C VAL A 652 -3.97 -22.84 22.91
N ASP A 653 -4.78 -22.37 23.88
CA ASP A 653 -4.42 -21.17 24.63
C ASP A 653 -3.05 -21.34 25.28
N PRO A 654 -2.04 -20.51 24.93
CA PRO A 654 -0.72 -20.61 25.53
C PRO A 654 -0.72 -20.21 27.02
N ILE A 655 -1.79 -19.57 27.52
CA ILE A 655 -1.92 -19.11 28.90
C ILE A 655 -3.04 -19.89 29.60
N SER A 656 -2.68 -20.98 30.28
CA SER A 656 -3.67 -21.86 30.94
C SER A 656 -4.50 -21.18 32.05
N ASN A 657 -3.98 -20.11 32.66
CA ASN A 657 -4.62 -19.42 33.79
C ASN A 657 -4.84 -17.92 33.51
N ARG A 658 -5.48 -17.57 32.39
CA ARG A 658 -5.94 -16.19 32.18
C ARG A 658 -6.93 -15.82 33.28
N PRO A 659 -6.75 -14.67 33.96
CA PRO A 659 -7.74 -14.18 34.89
C PRO A 659 -9.00 -13.71 34.13
N GLY A 660 -10.12 -13.64 34.85
CA GLY A 660 -11.32 -13.01 34.32
C GLY A 660 -11.10 -11.52 34.06
N CYS A 661 -11.90 -10.99 33.15
CA CYS A 661 -12.34 -9.61 33.24
C CYS A 661 -13.31 -9.50 34.45
#